data_AF-A0A8C1ZUI4-F1
#
_entry.id   AF-A0A8C1ZUI4-F1
#
_cell.length_a   1.000
_cell.length_b   1.000
_cell.length_c   1.000
_cell.angle_alpha   90.00
_cell.angle_beta   90.00
_cell.angle_gamma   90.00
#
_symmetry.space_group_name_H-M   'P 1'
#
loop_
_entity.id
_entity.type
_entity.pdbx_description
1 polymer ?
#
loop_
_entity_poly.entity_id
_entity_poly.type
_entity_poly.pdbx_seq_one_letter_code
_entity_poly.pdbx_strand_id
1 'polypeptide(L)'
;MSLSLVSFNARGLRDSVKRKALFLFAKKHKSDFCFLQECHSTKDDYKWWKSQWGNDIWSSHGTERSAGVSILRNTFNGDILGSDSDSLGHFHLLVISLNQQTIILGNIYGLNTSQDNKCFYDKLDEKLTHWSNKFPNAFFILGGDFNVSLNNYLDRYPPKGTDCLSPALLGLINKFELVDIWRERNPYNVEFTWANKTGSSQSRIDYWLISKCMSNFDLNVGIQYTPLTDHKTIFINTPLTADYAPGHRKSSLWKLNSSLLELPDVIDKIKELIAQYWKAAKIQNSFCTNWELLKFEIGVYLRNVGAVLAKKRRVLEDSLIMKLSQTHNFSCLSLEEKSELAALQTKLDDLYLSKARGAYIRSRKKWLEEGELNTAYFFKLEKRNFTLSTVEKLSVDGKIIKDPKDIANFSANFYKNLYRSKCTEQMLNLFLDTVNNVKVISDSDRMCCDGILTHEEVQSAIKSLKNNKSPGCDGLTAELYKLLANELSPFLTNVFKESVDKEVLPPTLTQGIITLIPKPKKDLTNLDNWRPITLLNNDYKIFAIIFAKRLKDCLDSIIDETQSGFMRDRHIMNNIRLVLDLFDYSNLVEHNSFILFLDFYKAFDSVEHHFIFKSVQKFGFGEYFCRAVRTLYYNCNSTIKLKYGTSPRFYLSRGIRQGCPISPYLFLLVSQIFASYVSNSGLRGISIADKQILISQLADDTTLFLHDATQVPLALEYIQHFSKASGLVLNLSKCELMSIKECNLSHICNIQIRDQVSYLGIIITKNELERCSVNFNPLIESTQKKLYIWLQRDLSLKGRILLAKAEGLSRLTYAALSLSVDTAVLKKIDTMLFNFVWKFKTHFVRKSVLMNTIEKGG
;
A
#
# COMPACT_ATOMS: atom_id res chain seq x y z
N MET A 1 14.73 -27.05 -18.17
CA MET A 1 13.69 -26.30 -17.46
C MET A 1 12.36 -26.90 -17.87
N SER A 2 11.53 -27.43 -16.96
CA SER A 2 10.28 -28.13 -17.32
C SER A 2 9.25 -27.13 -17.82
N LEU A 3 8.41 -27.49 -18.80
CA LEU A 3 7.26 -26.67 -19.19
C LEU A 3 6.00 -27.23 -18.51
N SER A 4 5.41 -26.45 -17.61
CA SER A 4 4.16 -26.79 -16.94
C SER A 4 3.01 -25.94 -17.46
N LEU A 5 1.92 -26.57 -17.90
CA LEU A 5 0.74 -25.91 -18.42
C LEU A 5 -0.52 -26.41 -17.70
N VAL A 6 -1.47 -25.50 -17.53
CA VAL A 6 -2.77 -25.79 -16.93
C VAL A 6 -3.85 -25.13 -17.79
N SER A 7 -4.98 -25.79 -17.99
CA SER A 7 -6.10 -25.27 -18.78
C SER A 7 -7.43 -25.53 -18.09
N PHE A 8 -8.33 -24.54 -18.11
CA PHE A 8 -9.71 -24.71 -17.68
C PHE A 8 -10.64 -23.64 -18.25
N ASN A 9 -11.89 -24.02 -18.51
CA ASN A 9 -12.96 -23.10 -18.83
C ASN A 9 -13.37 -22.30 -17.58
N ALA A 10 -13.31 -20.98 -17.68
CA ALA A 10 -13.57 -20.06 -16.58
C ALA A 10 -15.06 -19.70 -16.39
N ARG A 11 -15.89 -19.93 -17.42
CA ARG A 11 -17.31 -19.58 -17.48
C ARG A 11 -17.58 -18.15 -17.03
N GLY A 12 -16.93 -17.22 -17.71
CA GLY A 12 -16.98 -15.80 -17.43
C GLY A 12 -16.06 -15.37 -16.28
N LEU A 13 -15.19 -14.42 -16.58
CA LEU A 13 -14.27 -13.80 -15.63
C LEU A 13 -14.67 -12.38 -15.27
N ARG A 14 -15.86 -11.90 -15.63
CA ARG A 14 -16.25 -10.50 -15.37
C ARG A 14 -16.47 -10.22 -13.88
N ASP A 15 -17.07 -11.17 -13.14
CA ASP A 15 -17.21 -11.05 -11.69
C ASP A 15 -15.82 -10.96 -11.01
N SER A 16 -15.65 -9.92 -10.21
CA SER A 16 -14.35 -9.56 -9.67
C SER A 16 -13.84 -10.50 -8.58
N VAL A 17 -14.74 -11.09 -7.81
CA VAL A 17 -14.39 -11.99 -6.71
C VAL A 17 -14.13 -13.39 -7.28
N LYS A 18 -14.96 -13.85 -8.21
CA LYS A 18 -14.77 -15.09 -8.97
C LYS A 18 -13.45 -15.08 -9.75
N ARG A 19 -13.18 -14.04 -10.54
CA ARG A 19 -11.91 -13.94 -11.28
C ARG A 19 -10.69 -13.97 -10.34
N LYS A 20 -10.78 -13.31 -9.19
CA LYS A 20 -9.69 -13.31 -8.19
C LYS A 20 -9.50 -14.68 -7.54
N ALA A 21 -10.59 -15.39 -7.24
CA ALA A 21 -10.53 -16.76 -6.75
C ALA A 21 -9.89 -17.71 -7.79
N LEU A 22 -10.32 -17.64 -9.05
CA LEU A 22 -9.75 -18.42 -10.15
C LEU A 22 -8.28 -18.09 -10.42
N PHE A 23 -7.87 -16.82 -10.32
CA PHE A 23 -6.46 -16.44 -10.45
C PHE A 23 -5.60 -16.94 -9.28
N LEU A 24 -6.15 -16.97 -8.06
CA LEU A 24 -5.46 -17.56 -6.90
C LEU A 24 -5.32 -19.07 -7.05
N PHE A 25 -6.36 -19.73 -7.57
CA PHE A 25 -6.33 -21.15 -7.92
C PHE A 25 -5.26 -21.43 -8.99
N ALA A 26 -5.29 -20.74 -10.13
CA ALA A 26 -4.29 -20.88 -11.20
C ALA A 26 -2.85 -20.68 -10.70
N LYS A 27 -2.60 -19.68 -9.83
CA LYS A 27 -1.27 -19.45 -9.25
C LYS A 27 -0.82 -20.54 -8.28
N LYS A 28 -1.74 -21.29 -7.65
CA LYS A 28 -1.41 -22.41 -6.75
C LYS A 28 -0.69 -23.52 -7.52
N HIS A 29 -1.09 -23.78 -8.77
CA HIS A 29 -0.48 -24.81 -9.62
C HIS A 29 0.98 -24.53 -9.96
N LYS A 30 1.45 -23.28 -9.83
CA LYS A 30 2.81 -22.86 -10.20
C LYS A 30 3.21 -23.30 -11.62
N SER A 31 2.23 -23.40 -12.53
CA SER A 31 2.49 -23.68 -13.94
C SER A 31 3.16 -22.48 -14.61
N ASP A 32 3.81 -22.69 -15.74
CA ASP A 32 4.45 -21.65 -16.54
C ASP A 32 3.44 -20.80 -17.28
N PHE A 33 2.42 -21.45 -17.87
CA PHE A 33 1.26 -20.81 -18.46
C PHE A 33 -0.05 -21.40 -17.95
N CYS A 34 -1.10 -20.58 -17.96
CA CYS A 34 -2.48 -20.99 -17.67
C CYS A 34 -3.38 -20.58 -18.83
N PHE A 35 -4.10 -21.54 -19.41
CA PHE A 35 -5.04 -21.33 -20.50
C PHE A 35 -6.45 -21.23 -19.92
N LEU A 36 -7.12 -20.13 -20.22
CA LEU A 36 -8.50 -19.89 -19.81
C LEU A 36 -9.38 -19.83 -21.04
N GLN A 37 -10.49 -20.57 -21.03
CA GLN A 37 -11.54 -20.52 -22.04
C GLN A 37 -12.80 -19.85 -21.48
N GLU A 38 -13.70 -19.44 -22.39
CA GLU A 38 -14.97 -18.78 -22.07
C GLU A 38 -14.81 -17.61 -21.08
N CYS A 39 -13.80 -16.77 -21.33
CA CYS A 39 -13.45 -15.72 -20.39
C CYS A 39 -14.49 -14.58 -20.34
N HIS A 40 -15.28 -14.38 -21.40
CA HIS A 40 -16.18 -13.24 -21.61
C HIS A 40 -15.44 -11.89 -21.62
N SER A 41 -14.31 -11.88 -22.33
CA SER A 41 -13.37 -10.77 -22.36
C SER A 41 -13.59 -9.90 -23.59
N THR A 42 -13.60 -8.58 -23.41
CA THR A 42 -13.48 -7.60 -24.49
C THR A 42 -12.09 -6.97 -24.51
N LYS A 43 -11.78 -6.20 -25.57
CA LYS A 43 -10.51 -5.44 -25.66
C LYS A 43 -10.31 -4.48 -24.48
N ASP A 44 -11.41 -3.98 -23.89
CA ASP A 44 -11.37 -3.07 -22.74
C ASP A 44 -10.99 -3.82 -21.44
N ASP A 45 -11.38 -5.09 -21.31
CA ASP A 45 -11.07 -5.93 -20.15
C ASP A 45 -9.57 -6.29 -20.08
N TYR A 46 -8.90 -6.40 -21.23
CA TYR A 46 -7.51 -6.87 -21.34
C TYR A 46 -6.54 -6.15 -20.42
N LYS A 47 -6.49 -4.80 -20.48
CA LYS A 47 -5.55 -3.99 -19.69
C LYS A 47 -5.77 -4.22 -18.21
N TRP A 48 -7.04 -4.33 -17.81
CA TRP A 48 -7.42 -4.53 -16.44
C TRP A 48 -7.09 -5.94 -15.96
N TRP A 49 -7.40 -7.00 -16.72
CA TRP A 49 -7.07 -8.38 -16.33
C TRP A 49 -5.58 -8.65 -16.31
N LYS A 50 -4.81 -8.11 -17.27
CA LYS A 50 -3.33 -8.12 -17.25
C LYS A 50 -2.81 -7.45 -15.99
N SER A 51 -3.47 -6.36 -15.58
CA SER A 51 -3.15 -5.72 -14.31
C SER A 51 -3.47 -6.60 -13.10
N GLN A 52 -4.52 -7.42 -13.16
CA GLN A 52 -4.94 -8.26 -12.06
C GLN A 52 -4.05 -9.50 -11.87
N TRP A 53 -3.67 -10.10 -12.97
CA TRP A 53 -2.79 -11.25 -13.01
C TRP A 53 -1.36 -10.90 -12.58
N GLY A 54 -0.85 -9.76 -13.05
CA GLY A 54 0.44 -9.20 -12.63
C GLY A 54 1.64 -9.57 -13.51
N ASN A 55 1.41 -10.36 -14.56
CA ASN A 55 2.35 -10.74 -15.61
C ASN A 55 1.65 -10.61 -16.98
N ASP A 56 2.32 -11.01 -18.06
CA ASP A 56 1.74 -10.98 -19.40
C ASP A 56 0.52 -11.88 -19.55
N ILE A 57 -0.42 -11.40 -20.36
CA ILE A 57 -1.61 -12.09 -20.81
C ILE A 57 -1.67 -11.90 -22.33
N TRP A 58 -2.04 -12.94 -23.05
CA TRP A 58 -2.41 -12.90 -24.46
C TRP A 58 -3.86 -13.34 -24.57
N SER A 59 -4.74 -12.52 -25.14
CA SER A 59 -6.18 -12.76 -25.14
C SER A 59 -6.77 -12.61 -26.53
N SER A 60 -7.61 -13.56 -26.92
CA SER A 60 -8.53 -13.41 -28.03
C SER A 60 -9.90 -13.06 -27.45
N HIS A 61 -10.54 -12.01 -27.98
CA HIS A 61 -11.71 -11.42 -27.35
C HIS A 61 -13.01 -11.85 -28.04
N GLY A 62 -13.97 -12.32 -27.24
CA GLY A 62 -15.33 -12.61 -27.67
C GLY A 62 -16.28 -11.47 -27.32
N THR A 63 -17.46 -11.81 -26.82
CA THR A 63 -18.43 -10.84 -26.30
C THR A 63 -18.39 -10.76 -24.78
N GLU A 64 -19.19 -9.86 -24.19
CA GLU A 64 -19.36 -9.77 -22.74
C GLU A 64 -20.06 -10.97 -22.10
N ARG A 65 -20.65 -11.85 -22.93
CA ARG A 65 -21.50 -12.96 -22.51
C ARG A 65 -21.13 -14.30 -23.12
N SER A 66 -20.17 -14.34 -24.04
CA SER A 66 -19.77 -15.54 -24.75
C SER A 66 -18.33 -15.45 -25.26
N ALA A 67 -17.67 -16.60 -25.35
CA ALA A 67 -16.33 -16.77 -25.91
C ALA A 67 -15.23 -15.94 -25.21
N GLY A 68 -14.03 -15.98 -25.77
CA GLY A 68 -12.84 -15.34 -25.27
C GLY A 68 -11.87 -16.36 -24.64
N VAL A 69 -10.66 -16.42 -25.18
CA VAL A 69 -9.58 -17.27 -24.67
C VAL A 69 -8.42 -16.40 -24.18
N SER A 70 -7.72 -16.85 -23.15
CA SER A 70 -6.55 -16.13 -22.62
C SER A 70 -5.43 -17.06 -22.19
N ILE A 71 -4.19 -16.76 -22.58
CA ILE A 71 -2.97 -17.41 -22.12
C ILE A 71 -2.31 -16.48 -21.09
N LEU A 72 -2.17 -16.96 -19.86
CA LEU A 72 -1.62 -16.22 -18.72
C LEU A 72 -0.20 -16.68 -18.40
N ARG A 73 0.81 -15.79 -18.43
CA ARG A 73 2.20 -16.11 -18.02
C ARG A 73 2.39 -16.11 -16.51
N ASN A 74 2.93 -17.15 -15.89
CA ASN A 74 3.13 -17.19 -14.44
C ASN A 74 4.61 -17.32 -14.03
N THR A 75 5.21 -18.50 -14.13
CA THR A 75 6.61 -18.77 -13.74
C THR A 75 7.57 -18.84 -14.93
N PHE A 76 7.04 -18.81 -16.16
CA PHE A 76 7.85 -18.97 -17.36
C PHE A 76 8.92 -17.89 -17.48
N ASN A 77 10.17 -18.31 -17.66
CA ASN A 77 11.33 -17.41 -17.77
C ASN A 77 12.02 -17.47 -19.15
N GLY A 78 11.48 -18.23 -20.12
CA GLY A 78 11.99 -18.26 -21.49
C GLY A 78 11.51 -17.08 -22.35
N ASP A 79 11.86 -17.15 -23.64
CA ASP A 79 11.58 -16.08 -24.60
C ASP A 79 10.22 -16.29 -25.29
N ILE A 80 9.55 -15.17 -25.59
CA ILE A 80 8.32 -15.14 -26.37
C ILE A 80 8.69 -14.66 -27.78
N LEU A 81 8.53 -15.52 -28.78
CA LEU A 81 8.93 -15.25 -30.17
C LEU A 81 7.83 -14.58 -31.00
N GLY A 82 6.56 -14.80 -30.64
CA GLY A 82 5.42 -14.26 -31.36
C GLY A 82 4.10 -14.78 -30.83
N SER A 83 3.00 -14.20 -31.30
CA SER A 83 1.65 -14.62 -30.90
C SER A 83 0.65 -14.26 -32.00
N ASP A 84 -0.40 -15.04 -32.14
CA ASP A 84 -1.48 -14.82 -33.11
C ASP A 84 -2.83 -15.21 -32.50
N SER A 85 -3.93 -14.64 -32.95
CA SER A 85 -5.26 -14.92 -32.41
C SER A 85 -6.34 -14.80 -33.48
N ASP A 86 -7.49 -15.41 -33.23
CA ASP A 86 -8.67 -15.13 -34.03
C ASP A 86 -9.34 -13.80 -33.64
N SER A 87 -10.33 -13.37 -34.42
CA SER A 87 -11.09 -12.14 -34.16
C SER A 87 -12.37 -12.37 -33.33
N LEU A 88 -12.74 -13.63 -33.10
CA LEU A 88 -14.01 -14.02 -32.48
C LEU A 88 -13.85 -14.58 -31.06
N GLY A 89 -12.62 -14.74 -30.56
CA GLY A 89 -12.37 -15.18 -29.19
C GLY A 89 -12.27 -16.70 -29.01
N HIS A 90 -11.98 -17.45 -30.06
CA HIS A 90 -11.97 -18.92 -30.07
C HIS A 90 -10.59 -19.56 -30.08
N PHE A 91 -9.52 -18.87 -30.48
CA PHE A 91 -8.16 -19.37 -30.26
C PHE A 91 -7.13 -18.26 -30.05
N HIS A 92 -6.08 -18.61 -29.31
CA HIS A 92 -4.86 -17.80 -29.22
C HIS A 92 -3.64 -18.72 -29.32
N LEU A 93 -2.76 -18.41 -30.27
CA LEU A 93 -1.47 -19.07 -30.45
C LEU A 93 -0.36 -18.22 -29.84
N LEU A 94 0.61 -18.86 -29.19
CA LEU A 94 1.78 -18.23 -28.58
C LEU A 94 3.01 -19.07 -28.90
N VAL A 95 3.99 -18.45 -29.55
CA VAL A 95 5.26 -19.11 -29.90
C VAL A 95 6.30 -18.75 -28.85
N ILE A 96 6.86 -19.76 -28.22
CA ILE A 96 7.86 -19.62 -27.16
C ILE A 96 9.15 -20.33 -27.54
N SER A 97 10.26 -19.83 -27.03
CA SER A 97 11.56 -20.53 -27.07
C SER A 97 11.95 -20.92 -25.66
N LEU A 98 12.26 -22.20 -25.48
CA LEU A 98 12.76 -22.75 -24.23
C LEU A 98 13.94 -23.65 -24.56
N ASN A 99 15.14 -23.30 -24.07
CA ASN A 99 16.37 -24.04 -24.34
C ASN A 99 16.66 -24.24 -25.85
N GLN A 100 16.50 -23.21 -26.66
CA GLN A 100 16.67 -23.25 -28.13
C GLN A 100 15.65 -24.15 -28.87
N GLN A 101 14.71 -24.78 -28.17
CA GLN A 101 13.56 -25.47 -28.76
C GLN A 101 12.37 -24.50 -28.87
N THR A 102 11.81 -24.42 -30.07
CA THR A 102 10.59 -23.63 -30.33
C THR A 102 9.36 -24.48 -30.05
N ILE A 103 8.40 -23.91 -29.32
CA ILE A 103 7.11 -24.55 -29.00
C ILE A 103 5.98 -23.58 -29.36
N ILE A 104 4.99 -24.08 -30.09
CA ILE A 104 3.78 -23.36 -30.44
C ILE A 104 2.67 -23.82 -29.49
N LEU A 105 2.31 -22.94 -28.58
CA LEU A 105 1.20 -23.11 -27.64
C LEU A 105 -0.09 -22.61 -28.27
N GLY A 106 -1.18 -23.37 -28.16
CA GLY A 106 -2.51 -22.94 -28.61
C GLY A 106 -3.57 -23.11 -27.54
N ASN A 107 -4.21 -22.02 -27.13
CA ASN A 107 -5.40 -22.07 -26.30
C ASN A 107 -6.64 -22.05 -27.19
N ILE A 108 -7.46 -23.11 -27.15
CA ILE A 108 -8.60 -23.33 -28.05
C ILE A 108 -9.92 -23.34 -27.27
N TYR A 109 -10.94 -22.71 -27.86
CA TYR A 109 -12.35 -22.76 -27.47
C TYR A 109 -13.23 -23.04 -28.69
N GLY A 110 -13.67 -24.29 -28.86
CA GLY A 110 -14.45 -24.73 -30.03
C GLY A 110 -15.85 -24.13 -30.10
N LEU A 111 -16.53 -24.31 -31.23
CA LEU A 111 -17.91 -23.84 -31.46
C LEU A 111 -18.92 -24.98 -31.25
N ASN A 112 -20.17 -24.63 -31.00
CA ASN A 112 -21.22 -25.60 -30.66
C ASN A 112 -21.88 -26.27 -31.88
N THR A 113 -21.73 -25.70 -33.08
CA THR A 113 -22.34 -26.24 -34.31
C THR A 113 -21.28 -26.85 -35.23
N SER A 114 -21.61 -27.93 -35.92
CA SER A 114 -20.69 -28.63 -36.82
C SER A 114 -20.24 -27.77 -38.01
N GLN A 115 -21.13 -26.90 -38.51
CA GLN A 115 -20.85 -26.02 -39.65
C GLN A 115 -19.91 -24.87 -39.27
N ASP A 116 -20.13 -24.22 -38.13
CA ASP A 116 -19.25 -23.14 -37.67
C ASP A 116 -17.88 -23.69 -37.24
N ASN A 117 -17.85 -24.90 -36.66
CA ASN A 117 -16.59 -25.60 -36.36
C ASN A 117 -15.74 -25.83 -37.60
N LYS A 118 -16.32 -26.17 -38.75
CA LYS A 118 -15.56 -26.39 -39.99
C LYS A 118 -14.77 -25.13 -40.37
N CYS A 119 -15.47 -23.99 -40.49
CA CYS A 119 -14.82 -22.72 -40.82
C CYS A 119 -13.80 -22.27 -39.77
N PHE A 120 -14.05 -22.57 -38.49
CA PHE A 120 -13.11 -22.32 -37.40
C PHE A 120 -11.82 -23.13 -37.56
N TYR A 121 -11.93 -24.45 -37.80
CA TYR A 121 -10.75 -25.32 -37.97
C TYR A 121 -9.98 -25.00 -39.24
N ASP A 122 -10.63 -24.58 -40.33
CA ASP A 122 -9.96 -24.11 -41.55
C ASP A 122 -9.07 -22.88 -41.27
N LYS A 123 -9.56 -21.92 -40.46
CA LYS A 123 -8.78 -20.75 -40.04
C LYS A 123 -7.63 -21.12 -39.09
N LEU A 124 -7.89 -22.04 -38.16
CA LEU A 124 -6.84 -22.51 -37.24
C LEU A 124 -5.74 -23.24 -38.02
N ASP A 125 -6.11 -24.06 -39.01
CA ASP A 125 -5.20 -24.76 -39.92
C ASP A 125 -4.30 -23.79 -40.70
N GLU A 126 -4.86 -22.72 -41.25
CA GLU A 126 -4.09 -21.67 -41.95
C GLU A 126 -3.03 -21.06 -41.01
N LYS A 127 -3.41 -20.72 -39.78
CA LYS A 127 -2.51 -20.12 -38.80
C LYS A 127 -1.44 -21.08 -38.30
N LEU A 128 -1.79 -22.34 -38.04
CA LEU A 128 -0.82 -23.37 -37.65
C LEU A 128 0.16 -23.66 -38.79
N THR A 129 -0.32 -23.71 -40.04
CA THR A 129 0.53 -23.87 -41.23
C THR A 129 1.51 -22.69 -41.37
N HIS A 130 1.05 -21.45 -41.16
CA HIS A 130 1.91 -20.27 -41.17
C HIS A 130 3.04 -20.36 -40.15
N TRP A 131 2.74 -20.71 -38.89
CA TRP A 131 3.76 -20.83 -37.84
C TRP A 131 4.65 -22.05 -38.02
N SER A 132 4.13 -23.16 -38.55
CA SER A 132 4.91 -24.34 -38.93
C SER A 132 5.96 -24.00 -39.99
N ASN A 133 5.56 -23.28 -41.05
CA ASN A 133 6.49 -22.84 -42.09
C ASN A 133 7.57 -21.89 -41.57
N LYS A 134 7.21 -21.03 -40.61
CA LYS A 134 8.15 -20.09 -39.98
C LYS A 134 9.10 -20.75 -38.99
N PHE A 135 8.66 -21.82 -38.32
CA PHE A 135 9.46 -22.61 -37.38
C PHE A 135 9.30 -24.11 -37.65
N PRO A 136 10.01 -24.65 -38.68
CA PRO A 136 9.80 -26.02 -39.16
C PRO A 136 10.03 -27.13 -38.11
N ASN A 137 10.86 -26.84 -37.10
CA ASN A 137 11.20 -27.78 -36.02
C ASN A 137 10.41 -27.54 -34.73
N ALA A 138 9.34 -26.72 -34.77
CA ALA A 138 8.56 -26.40 -33.59
C ALA A 138 7.66 -27.56 -33.16
N PHE A 139 7.53 -27.77 -31.85
CA PHE A 139 6.52 -28.66 -31.30
C PHE A 139 5.19 -27.95 -31.08
N PHE A 140 4.08 -28.64 -31.27
CA PHE A 140 2.75 -28.14 -30.99
C PHE A 140 2.25 -28.65 -29.64
N ILE A 141 1.73 -27.75 -28.82
CA ILE A 141 0.93 -28.07 -27.63
C ILE A 141 -0.34 -27.23 -27.68
N LEU A 142 -1.43 -27.85 -28.15
CA LEU A 142 -2.74 -27.23 -28.24
C LEU A 142 -3.60 -27.74 -27.10
N GLY A 143 -4.26 -26.85 -26.36
CA GLY A 143 -5.16 -27.28 -25.29
C GLY A 143 -6.25 -26.28 -24.98
N GLY A 144 -7.27 -26.77 -24.29
CA GLY A 144 -8.48 -26.01 -24.01
C GLY A 144 -9.74 -26.84 -24.26
N ASP A 145 -10.86 -26.15 -24.36
CA ASP A 145 -12.20 -26.70 -24.50
C ASP A 145 -12.59 -26.74 -25.98
N PHE A 146 -12.55 -27.92 -26.60
CA PHE A 146 -12.81 -28.05 -28.03
C PHE A 146 -14.31 -28.14 -28.35
N ASN A 147 -15.20 -28.17 -27.34
CA ASN A 147 -16.64 -28.39 -27.49
C ASN A 147 -17.04 -29.66 -28.29
N VAL A 148 -16.09 -30.56 -28.56
CA VAL A 148 -16.26 -31.76 -29.39
C VAL A 148 -15.66 -32.96 -28.66
N SER A 149 -16.36 -34.09 -28.72
CA SER A 149 -15.92 -35.37 -28.17
C SER A 149 -15.11 -36.14 -29.23
N LEU A 150 -13.91 -36.63 -28.88
CA LEU A 150 -13.09 -37.46 -29.77
C LEU A 150 -13.54 -38.93 -29.80
N ASN A 151 -14.19 -39.42 -28.73
CA ASN A 151 -14.74 -40.77 -28.68
C ASN A 151 -16.15 -40.75 -28.06
N ASN A 152 -17.22 -40.87 -28.85
CA ASN A 152 -18.59 -40.74 -28.33
C ASN A 152 -19.01 -41.87 -27.38
N TYR A 153 -18.24 -42.95 -27.29
CA TYR A 153 -18.48 -44.07 -26.38
C TYR A 153 -17.82 -43.84 -25.00
N LEU A 154 -16.56 -43.39 -24.98
CA LEU A 154 -15.77 -43.20 -23.75
C LEU A 154 -15.80 -41.76 -23.22
N ASP A 155 -16.03 -40.77 -24.08
CA ASP A 155 -15.95 -39.33 -23.76
C ASP A 155 -17.32 -38.68 -23.60
N ARG A 156 -18.43 -39.44 -23.62
CA ARG A 156 -19.78 -38.93 -23.37
C ARG A 156 -20.59 -39.82 -22.45
N TYR A 157 -21.42 -39.18 -21.64
CA TYR A 157 -22.48 -39.83 -20.88
C TYR A 157 -23.83 -39.13 -21.12
N PRO A 158 -24.90 -39.88 -21.50
CA PRO A 158 -24.86 -41.28 -21.93
C PRO A 158 -24.07 -41.44 -23.25
N PRO A 159 -23.48 -42.63 -23.51
CA PRO A 159 -22.79 -42.92 -24.77
C PRO A 159 -23.71 -42.71 -25.98
N LYS A 160 -23.17 -42.18 -27.09
CA LYS A 160 -23.92 -42.03 -28.36
C LYS A 160 -23.43 -43.06 -29.37
N GLY A 161 -24.36 -43.81 -29.97
CA GLY A 161 -24.07 -44.95 -30.87
C GLY A 161 -23.59 -44.61 -32.29
N THR A 162 -23.44 -43.34 -32.64
CA THR A 162 -22.83 -42.91 -33.91
C THR A 162 -21.60 -42.05 -33.64
N ASP A 163 -20.45 -42.46 -34.18
CA ASP A 163 -19.24 -41.65 -34.22
C ASP A 163 -19.43 -40.50 -35.21
N CYS A 164 -20.13 -39.45 -34.77
CA CYS A 164 -20.12 -38.18 -35.46
C CYS A 164 -18.83 -37.44 -35.07
N LEU A 165 -17.69 -37.99 -35.50
CA LEU A 165 -16.38 -37.36 -35.36
C LEU A 165 -16.38 -36.08 -36.20
N SER A 166 -15.93 -34.96 -35.65
CA SER A 166 -15.74 -33.73 -36.44
C SER A 166 -14.67 -33.99 -37.50
N PRO A 167 -14.99 -34.10 -38.80
CA PRO A 167 -13.99 -34.43 -39.83
C PRO A 167 -12.91 -33.34 -39.92
N ALA A 168 -13.27 -32.10 -39.58
CA ALA A 168 -12.37 -30.96 -39.57
C ALA A 168 -11.30 -31.06 -38.45
N LEU A 169 -11.69 -31.47 -37.24
CA LEU A 169 -10.72 -31.66 -36.14
C LEU A 169 -9.80 -32.84 -36.41
N LEU A 170 -10.34 -33.96 -36.93
CA LEU A 170 -9.51 -35.11 -37.33
C LEU A 170 -8.55 -34.76 -38.48
N GLY A 171 -9.00 -33.98 -39.46
CA GLY A 171 -8.15 -33.47 -40.53
C GLY A 171 -6.97 -32.67 -39.98
N LEU A 172 -7.21 -31.79 -39.00
CA LEU A 172 -6.17 -31.00 -38.34
C LEU A 172 -5.22 -31.89 -37.51
N ILE A 173 -5.76 -32.83 -36.72
CA ILE A 173 -4.98 -33.79 -35.93
C ILE A 173 -4.05 -34.60 -36.84
N ASN A 174 -4.57 -35.13 -37.96
CA ASN A 174 -3.79 -35.93 -38.89
C ASN A 174 -2.74 -35.08 -39.63
N LYS A 175 -3.09 -33.87 -40.06
CA LYS A 175 -2.18 -32.99 -40.82
C LYS A 175 -0.98 -32.51 -40.00
N PHE A 176 -1.17 -32.21 -38.72
CA PHE A 176 -0.09 -31.77 -37.82
C PHE A 176 0.47 -32.89 -36.93
N GLU A 177 0.10 -34.14 -37.21
CA GLU A 177 0.50 -35.33 -36.44
C GLU A 177 0.33 -35.15 -34.92
N LEU A 178 -0.86 -34.72 -34.49
CA LEU A 178 -1.17 -34.49 -33.08
C LEU A 178 -1.74 -35.75 -32.42
N VAL A 179 -1.57 -35.87 -31.10
CA VAL A 179 -2.16 -36.94 -30.28
C VAL A 179 -2.78 -36.35 -29.02
N ASP A 180 -3.96 -36.87 -28.64
CA ASP A 180 -4.57 -36.64 -27.33
C ASP A 180 -3.82 -37.44 -26.26
N ILE A 181 -2.86 -36.77 -25.61
CA ILE A 181 -1.92 -37.42 -24.69
C ILE A 181 -2.63 -38.03 -23.46
N TRP A 182 -3.74 -37.44 -23.01
CA TRP A 182 -4.45 -38.00 -21.85
C TRP A 182 -5.07 -39.35 -22.20
N ARG A 183 -5.68 -39.49 -23.39
CA ARG A 183 -6.27 -40.74 -23.86
C ARG A 183 -5.20 -41.79 -24.17
N GLU A 184 -4.04 -41.40 -24.69
CA GLU A 184 -2.91 -42.32 -24.91
C GLU A 184 -2.40 -42.91 -23.59
N ARG A 185 -2.32 -42.10 -22.53
CA ARG A 185 -1.92 -42.55 -21.18
C ARG A 185 -3.04 -43.27 -20.43
N ASN A 186 -4.30 -43.04 -20.81
CA ASN A 186 -5.48 -43.64 -20.18
C ASN A 186 -6.46 -44.22 -21.24
N PRO A 187 -6.07 -45.29 -21.98
CA PRO A 187 -6.85 -45.75 -23.13
C PRO A 187 -8.29 -46.14 -22.80
N TYR A 188 -8.50 -46.77 -21.64
CA TYR A 188 -9.78 -47.36 -21.24
C TYR A 188 -10.52 -46.59 -20.14
N ASN A 189 -9.90 -45.54 -19.57
CA ASN A 189 -10.52 -44.82 -18.47
C ASN A 189 -11.63 -43.89 -18.98
N VAL A 190 -12.74 -43.85 -18.26
CA VAL A 190 -13.84 -42.91 -18.52
C VAL A 190 -13.76 -41.80 -17.49
N GLU A 191 -13.31 -40.62 -17.91
CA GLU A 191 -13.28 -39.43 -17.07
C GLU A 191 -13.73 -38.22 -17.90
N PHE A 192 -14.64 -37.43 -17.33
CA PHE A 192 -15.25 -36.28 -17.99
C PHE A 192 -14.65 -34.98 -17.47
N THR A 193 -14.52 -33.99 -18.35
CA THR A 193 -14.02 -32.64 -18.03
C THR A 193 -15.15 -31.64 -17.86
N TRP A 194 -16.36 -31.93 -18.36
CA TRP A 194 -17.56 -31.12 -18.21
C TRP A 194 -18.75 -31.96 -17.75
N ALA A 195 -19.59 -31.37 -16.89
CA ALA A 195 -20.88 -31.93 -16.49
C ALA A 195 -21.95 -30.84 -16.38
N ASN A 196 -23.19 -31.16 -16.80
CA ASN A 196 -24.32 -30.27 -16.57
C ASN A 196 -24.71 -30.24 -15.07
N LYS A 197 -25.52 -29.24 -14.66
CA LYS A 197 -25.93 -29.05 -13.25
C LYS A 197 -26.55 -30.29 -12.59
N THR A 198 -27.22 -31.15 -13.37
CA THR A 198 -27.92 -32.35 -12.91
C THR A 198 -27.06 -33.61 -13.01
N GLY A 199 -25.85 -33.53 -13.57
CA GLY A 199 -24.99 -34.66 -13.92
C GLY A 199 -25.60 -35.65 -14.92
N SER A 200 -26.72 -35.29 -15.57
CA SER A 200 -27.42 -36.14 -16.54
C SER A 200 -26.75 -36.17 -17.90
N SER A 201 -25.87 -35.21 -18.18
CA SER A 201 -25.00 -35.22 -19.34
C SER A 201 -23.59 -34.80 -18.94
N GLN A 202 -22.61 -35.60 -19.34
CA GLN A 202 -21.20 -35.36 -19.08
C GLN A 202 -20.41 -35.61 -20.35
N SER A 203 -19.32 -34.87 -20.54
CA SER A 203 -18.44 -35.07 -21.70
C SER A 203 -17.00 -34.73 -21.38
N ARG A 204 -16.05 -35.44 -22.01
CA ARG A 204 -14.65 -35.02 -22.08
C ARG A 204 -14.49 -34.22 -23.35
N ILE A 205 -14.32 -32.92 -23.19
CA ILE A 205 -14.20 -31.95 -24.30
C ILE A 205 -12.99 -31.04 -24.13
N ASP A 206 -12.32 -31.11 -22.98
CA ASP A 206 -11.08 -30.40 -22.71
C ASP A 206 -9.88 -31.35 -22.95
N TYR A 207 -9.00 -30.98 -23.88
CA TYR A 207 -7.87 -31.83 -24.30
C TYR A 207 -6.52 -31.12 -24.24
N TRP A 208 -5.46 -31.92 -24.18
CA TRP A 208 -4.11 -31.54 -24.61
C TRP A 208 -3.78 -32.35 -25.88
N LEU A 209 -3.77 -31.68 -27.03
CA LEU A 209 -3.30 -32.23 -28.30
C LEU A 209 -1.84 -31.80 -28.51
N ILE A 210 -0.93 -32.77 -28.49
CA ILE A 210 0.52 -32.51 -28.62
C ILE A 210 1.08 -33.16 -29.88
N SER A 211 2.18 -32.64 -30.42
CA SER A 211 2.91 -33.33 -31.50
C SER A 211 3.26 -34.76 -31.10
N LYS A 212 3.01 -35.74 -31.99
CA LYS A 212 3.18 -37.17 -31.72
C LYS A 212 4.58 -37.53 -31.23
N CYS A 213 5.62 -36.86 -31.73
CA CYS A 213 6.99 -37.06 -31.25
C CYS A 213 7.19 -36.74 -29.75
N MET A 214 6.34 -35.88 -29.17
CA MET A 214 6.37 -35.55 -27.74
C MET A 214 5.74 -36.63 -26.85
N SER A 215 4.92 -37.54 -27.39
CA SER A 215 4.28 -38.57 -26.56
C SER A 215 5.29 -39.53 -25.93
N ASN A 216 6.48 -39.65 -26.54
CA ASN A 216 7.62 -40.40 -26.04
C ASN A 216 8.30 -39.78 -24.80
N PHE A 217 8.00 -38.51 -24.46
CA PHE A 217 8.53 -37.88 -23.25
C PHE A 217 7.81 -38.37 -21.99
N ASP A 218 8.44 -38.23 -20.81
CA ASP A 218 7.84 -38.57 -19.52
C ASP A 218 6.83 -37.50 -19.06
N LEU A 219 5.69 -37.45 -19.74
CA LEU A 219 4.67 -36.41 -19.53
C LEU A 219 3.75 -36.79 -18.37
N ASN A 220 3.65 -35.91 -17.37
CA ASN A 220 2.62 -36.03 -16.33
C ASN A 220 1.39 -35.23 -16.75
N VAL A 221 0.29 -35.93 -17.02
CA VAL A 221 -0.99 -35.36 -17.49
C VAL A 221 -2.13 -35.81 -16.58
N GLY A 222 -3.08 -34.93 -16.32
CA GLY A 222 -4.22 -35.28 -15.47
C GLY A 222 -5.35 -34.25 -15.47
N ILE A 223 -6.44 -34.63 -14.80
CA ILE A 223 -7.68 -33.86 -14.66
C ILE A 223 -7.91 -33.61 -13.16
N GLN A 224 -8.33 -32.39 -12.79
CA GLN A 224 -8.58 -31.99 -11.41
C GLN A 224 -9.77 -31.03 -11.31
N TYR A 225 -10.53 -31.09 -10.21
CA TYR A 225 -11.59 -30.13 -9.92
C TYR A 225 -11.11 -28.67 -9.81
N THR A 226 -11.96 -27.78 -10.30
CA THR A 226 -11.74 -26.34 -10.33
C THR A 226 -12.83 -25.62 -9.53
N PRO A 227 -12.51 -24.62 -8.70
CA PRO A 227 -13.52 -23.82 -8.03
C PRO A 227 -14.31 -22.97 -9.03
N LEU A 228 -15.59 -22.68 -8.73
CA LEU A 228 -16.44 -21.69 -9.40
C LEU A 228 -16.72 -21.93 -10.91
N THR A 229 -16.52 -23.16 -11.41
CA THR A 229 -16.83 -23.57 -12.79
C THR A 229 -17.38 -25.00 -12.81
N ASP A 230 -18.10 -25.36 -13.87
CA ASP A 230 -18.62 -26.69 -14.17
C ASP A 230 -17.66 -27.55 -15.01
N HIS A 231 -16.50 -26.99 -15.36
CA HIS A 231 -15.41 -27.73 -15.96
C HIS A 231 -14.37 -28.16 -14.91
N LYS A 232 -13.59 -29.19 -15.27
CA LYS A 232 -12.39 -29.60 -14.56
C LYS A 232 -11.16 -29.01 -15.26
N THR A 233 -10.13 -28.75 -14.46
CA THR A 233 -8.81 -28.34 -14.93
C THR A 233 -8.05 -29.52 -15.49
N ILE A 234 -7.50 -29.36 -16.69
CA ILE A 234 -6.52 -30.27 -17.26
C ILE A 234 -5.11 -29.71 -17.08
N PHE A 235 -4.12 -30.54 -16.81
CA PHE A 235 -2.73 -30.11 -16.67
C PHE A 235 -1.78 -31.03 -17.43
N ILE A 236 -0.64 -30.48 -17.85
CA ILE A 236 0.46 -31.21 -18.49
C ILE A 236 1.79 -30.64 -17.97
N ASN A 237 2.69 -31.52 -17.53
CA ASN A 237 4.04 -31.17 -17.14
C ASN A 237 5.04 -31.93 -18.02
N THR A 238 5.93 -31.21 -18.69
CA THR A 238 6.98 -31.79 -19.52
C THR A 238 8.33 -31.68 -18.78
N PRO A 239 8.99 -32.78 -18.38
CA PRO A 239 10.29 -32.71 -17.72
C PRO A 239 11.38 -32.51 -18.78
N LEU A 240 11.87 -31.27 -18.87
CA LEU A 240 13.18 -30.95 -19.40
C LEU A 240 13.94 -30.40 -18.18
N THR A 241 14.93 -31.08 -17.60
CA THR A 241 15.52 -30.84 -16.25
C THR A 241 16.14 -29.43 -16.04
N ALA A 242 16.43 -28.84 -14.86
CA ALA A 242 16.44 -29.26 -13.44
C ALA A 242 16.08 -28.07 -12.49
N ASP A 243 15.54 -28.42 -11.32
CA ASP A 243 15.64 -27.84 -9.97
C ASP A 243 15.84 -26.32 -9.76
N TYR A 244 14.79 -25.66 -9.27
CA TYR A 244 14.91 -24.39 -8.54
C TYR A 244 15.01 -24.64 -7.03
N ALA A 245 16.15 -24.26 -6.45
CA ALA A 245 16.39 -24.29 -5.02
C ALA A 245 15.35 -23.44 -4.23
N PRO A 246 14.95 -23.86 -3.02
CA PRO A 246 14.01 -23.10 -2.20
C PRO A 246 14.68 -21.81 -1.70
N GLY A 247 14.18 -20.68 -2.21
CA GLY A 247 14.62 -19.35 -1.83
C GLY A 247 14.57 -19.08 -0.32
N HIS A 248 15.52 -18.26 0.14
CA HIS A 248 15.64 -17.76 1.50
C HIS A 248 14.28 -17.54 2.17
N ARG A 249 14.06 -18.23 3.30
CA ARG A 249 12.85 -18.03 4.13
C ARG A 249 12.76 -16.55 4.50
N LYS A 250 11.71 -15.89 4.03
CA LYS A 250 11.36 -14.53 4.45
C LYS A 250 11.09 -14.55 5.96
N SER A 251 11.99 -13.99 6.75
CA SER A 251 11.69 -13.62 8.13
C SER A 251 10.74 -12.42 8.09
N SER A 252 9.44 -12.69 8.05
CA SER A 252 8.43 -11.65 8.18
C SER A 252 8.14 -11.43 9.66
N LEU A 253 8.22 -10.18 10.11
CA LEU A 253 7.72 -9.77 11.42
C LEU A 253 6.30 -10.29 11.63
N TRP A 254 6.06 -10.93 12.77
CA TRP A 254 4.74 -11.45 13.10
C TRP A 254 3.76 -10.29 13.30
N LYS A 255 2.54 -10.48 12.82
CA LYS A 255 1.41 -9.58 13.03
C LYS A 255 0.21 -10.45 13.36
N LEU A 256 -0.52 -10.08 14.42
CA LEU A 256 -1.79 -10.70 14.76
C LEU A 256 -2.78 -10.62 13.59
N ASN A 257 -3.33 -11.78 13.23
CA ASN A 257 -4.51 -11.86 12.39
C ASN A 257 -5.75 -11.53 13.23
N SER A 258 -6.32 -10.35 13.06
CA SER A 258 -7.46 -9.88 13.87
C SER A 258 -8.69 -10.78 13.77
N SER A 259 -8.84 -11.62 12.73
CA SER A 259 -9.93 -12.60 12.65
C SER A 259 -9.87 -13.68 13.74
N LEU A 260 -8.73 -13.85 14.43
CA LEU A 260 -8.64 -14.74 15.59
C LEU A 260 -9.42 -14.20 16.79
N LEU A 261 -9.64 -12.88 16.83
CA LEU A 261 -10.37 -12.22 17.91
C LEU A 261 -11.90 -12.38 17.79
N GLU A 262 -12.37 -12.99 16.70
CA GLU A 262 -13.78 -13.35 16.48
C GLU A 262 -14.14 -14.68 17.17
N LEU A 263 -13.14 -15.44 17.66
CA LEU A 263 -13.34 -16.74 18.29
C LEU A 263 -13.49 -16.58 19.82
N PRO A 264 -14.65 -16.97 20.42
CA PRO A 264 -14.89 -16.83 21.86
C PRO A 264 -13.82 -17.49 22.73
N ASP A 265 -13.46 -18.75 22.44
CA ASP A 265 -12.43 -19.50 23.19
C ASP A 265 -11.08 -18.78 23.24
N VAL A 266 -10.72 -18.09 22.15
CA VAL A 266 -9.47 -17.32 22.07
C VAL A 266 -9.54 -16.12 23.01
N ILE A 267 -10.68 -15.43 23.07
CA ILE A 267 -10.89 -14.28 23.93
C ILE A 267 -10.92 -14.70 25.40
N ASP A 268 -11.64 -15.77 25.73
CA ASP A 268 -11.72 -16.28 27.10
C ASP A 268 -10.35 -16.70 27.62
N LYS A 269 -9.55 -17.37 26.77
CA LYS A 269 -8.17 -17.73 27.16
C LYS A 269 -7.29 -16.50 27.38
N ILE A 270 -7.42 -15.46 26.56
CA ILE A 270 -6.67 -14.22 26.75
C ILE A 270 -7.10 -13.52 28.05
N LYS A 271 -8.40 -13.50 28.38
CA LYS A 271 -8.90 -12.93 29.64
C LYS A 271 -8.36 -13.69 30.87
N GLU A 272 -8.31 -15.02 30.80
CA GLU A 272 -7.70 -15.86 31.83
C GLU A 272 -6.22 -15.51 32.04
N LEU A 273 -5.44 -15.39 30.95
CA LEU A 273 -4.04 -14.98 31.01
C LEU A 273 -3.89 -13.58 31.64
N ILE A 274 -4.73 -12.61 31.24
CA ILE A 274 -4.72 -11.25 31.81
C ILE A 274 -4.95 -11.34 33.33
N ALA A 275 -5.97 -12.08 33.78
CA ALA A 275 -6.28 -12.24 35.19
C ALA A 275 -5.15 -12.91 35.99
N GLN A 276 -4.54 -13.95 35.42
CA GLN A 276 -3.41 -14.66 36.03
C GLN A 276 -2.21 -13.72 36.24
N TYR A 277 -1.77 -13.04 35.18
CA TYR A 277 -0.62 -12.12 35.25
C TYR A 277 -0.91 -10.87 36.08
N TRP A 278 -2.17 -10.42 36.12
CA TRP A 278 -2.60 -9.32 36.99
C TRP A 278 -2.47 -9.70 38.47
N LYS A 279 -2.90 -10.91 38.84
CA LYS A 279 -2.75 -11.42 40.21
C LYS A 279 -1.27 -11.55 40.59
N ALA A 280 -0.44 -12.11 39.70
CA ALA A 280 1.00 -12.22 39.92
C ALA A 280 1.67 -10.85 40.08
N ALA A 281 1.31 -9.87 39.22
CA ALA A 281 1.82 -8.51 39.29
C ALA A 281 1.54 -7.83 40.63
N LYS A 282 0.32 -8.02 41.18
CA LYS A 282 -0.04 -7.49 42.51
C LYS A 282 0.75 -8.12 43.64
N ILE A 283 0.93 -9.45 43.62
CA ILE A 283 1.67 -10.16 44.65
C ILE A 283 3.16 -9.74 44.65
N GLN A 284 3.74 -9.59 43.47
CA GLN A 284 5.16 -9.26 43.30
C GLN A 284 5.44 -7.75 43.31
N ASN A 285 4.40 -6.91 43.28
CA ASN A 285 4.49 -5.46 43.04
C ASN A 285 5.37 -5.11 41.82
N SER A 286 5.21 -5.85 40.72
CA SER A 286 6.04 -5.74 39.51
C SER A 286 5.15 -5.86 38.27
N PHE A 287 4.54 -4.74 37.87
CA PHE A 287 3.60 -4.68 36.75
C PHE A 287 4.33 -4.67 35.41
N CYS A 288 5.44 -3.94 35.28
CA CYS A 288 6.21 -3.88 34.03
C CYS A 288 6.69 -5.25 33.56
N THR A 289 7.27 -6.06 34.46
CA THR A 289 7.75 -7.42 34.14
C THR A 289 6.61 -8.35 33.75
N ASN A 290 5.53 -8.36 34.54
CA ASN A 290 4.38 -9.22 34.26
C ASN A 290 3.64 -8.82 32.97
N TRP A 291 3.68 -7.54 32.59
CA TRP A 291 3.16 -7.07 31.30
C TRP A 291 3.94 -7.64 30.11
N GLU A 292 5.28 -7.69 30.18
CA GLU A 292 6.10 -8.28 29.12
C GLU A 292 5.84 -9.78 28.98
N LEU A 293 5.74 -10.50 30.10
CA LEU A 293 5.44 -11.93 30.11
C LEU A 293 4.03 -12.22 29.55
N LEU A 294 3.03 -11.43 29.96
CA LEU A 294 1.67 -11.53 29.43
C LEU A 294 1.64 -11.35 27.91
N LYS A 295 2.31 -10.32 27.37
CA LYS A 295 2.37 -10.10 25.91
C LYS A 295 3.08 -11.25 25.20
N PHE A 296 4.14 -11.78 25.78
CA PHE A 296 4.85 -12.93 25.23
C PHE A 296 3.91 -14.14 25.13
N GLU A 297 3.23 -14.50 26.22
CA GLU A 297 2.30 -15.64 26.26
C GLU A 297 1.11 -15.47 25.30
N ILE A 298 0.47 -14.29 25.29
CA ILE A 298 -0.58 -13.97 24.31
C ILE A 298 -0.05 -14.14 22.89
N GLY A 299 1.16 -13.65 22.61
CA GLY A 299 1.81 -13.78 21.31
C GLY A 299 2.07 -15.24 20.92
N VAL A 300 2.57 -16.06 21.84
CA VAL A 300 2.81 -17.51 21.62
C VAL A 300 1.50 -18.23 21.35
N TYR A 301 0.50 -18.02 22.21
CA TYR A 301 -0.82 -18.61 22.07
C TYR A 301 -1.46 -18.27 20.71
N LEU A 302 -1.51 -16.99 20.33
CA LEU A 302 -2.09 -16.54 19.07
C LEU A 302 -1.33 -17.05 17.83
N ARG A 303 -0.01 -17.19 17.90
CA ARG A 303 0.79 -17.83 16.85
C ARG A 303 0.42 -19.30 16.68
N ASN A 304 0.30 -20.02 17.78
CA ASN A 304 -0.04 -21.45 17.77
C ASN A 304 -1.44 -21.69 17.23
N VAL A 305 -2.45 -20.96 17.74
CA VAL A 305 -3.83 -21.03 17.23
C VAL A 305 -3.88 -20.67 15.74
N GLY A 306 -3.20 -19.60 15.34
CA GLY A 306 -3.12 -19.19 13.94
C GLY A 306 -2.50 -20.26 13.03
N ALA A 307 -1.43 -20.92 13.49
CA ALA A 307 -0.76 -22.01 12.77
C ALA A 307 -1.66 -23.26 12.66
N VAL A 308 -2.32 -23.65 13.75
CA VAL A 308 -3.26 -24.78 13.77
C VAL A 308 -4.42 -24.54 12.80
N LEU A 309 -5.04 -23.35 12.85
CA LEU A 309 -6.12 -23.00 11.92
C LEU A 309 -5.65 -22.94 10.46
N ALA A 310 -4.43 -22.44 10.21
CA ALA A 310 -3.85 -22.46 8.87
C ALA A 310 -3.61 -23.90 8.37
N LYS A 311 -3.13 -24.79 9.23
CA LYS A 311 -2.97 -26.22 8.91
C LYS A 311 -4.32 -26.88 8.65
N LYS A 312 -5.31 -26.70 9.53
CA LYS A 312 -6.68 -27.20 9.36
C LYS A 312 -7.30 -26.73 8.04
N ARG A 313 -7.12 -25.47 7.67
CA ARG A 313 -7.60 -24.94 6.37
C ARG A 313 -6.93 -25.60 5.16
N ARG A 314 -5.63 -25.88 5.22
CA ARG A 314 -4.91 -26.60 4.14
C ARG A 314 -5.39 -28.04 4.03
N VAL A 315 -5.47 -28.74 5.15
CA VAL A 315 -5.98 -30.12 5.19
C VAL A 315 -7.43 -30.19 4.71
N LEU A 316 -8.28 -29.25 5.12
CA LEU A 316 -9.66 -29.16 4.63
C LEU A 316 -9.69 -28.96 3.12
N GLU A 317 -8.93 -28.02 2.59
CA GLU A 317 -8.83 -27.77 1.14
C GLU A 317 -8.38 -29.03 0.38
N ASP A 318 -7.32 -29.69 0.84
CA ASP A 318 -6.79 -30.90 0.18
C ASP A 318 -7.80 -32.06 0.30
N SER A 319 -8.49 -32.19 1.45
CA SER A 319 -9.53 -33.19 1.66
C SER A 319 -10.79 -32.95 0.80
N LEU A 320 -11.16 -31.68 0.58
CA LEU A 320 -12.30 -31.32 -0.27
C LEU A 320 -11.98 -31.70 -1.72
N ILE A 321 -10.77 -31.38 -2.19
CA ILE A 321 -10.30 -31.76 -3.55
C ILE A 321 -10.26 -33.28 -3.69
N MET A 322 -9.75 -34.00 -2.67
CA MET A 322 -9.67 -35.46 -2.70
C MET A 322 -11.07 -36.11 -2.68
N LYS A 323 -11.99 -35.65 -1.83
CA LYS A 323 -13.37 -36.17 -1.79
C LYS A 323 -14.10 -35.92 -3.11
N LEU A 324 -13.98 -34.71 -3.67
CA LEU A 324 -14.50 -34.40 -5.00
C LEU A 324 -13.97 -35.38 -6.06
N SER A 325 -12.68 -35.73 -6.02
CA SER A 325 -12.11 -36.72 -6.93
C SER A 325 -12.60 -38.16 -6.70
N GLN A 326 -12.84 -38.57 -5.45
CA GLN A 326 -13.27 -39.93 -5.11
C GLN A 326 -14.75 -40.20 -5.43
N THR A 327 -15.63 -39.23 -5.19
CA THR A 327 -17.07 -39.37 -5.42
C THR A 327 -17.42 -39.46 -6.92
N HIS A 328 -16.51 -39.12 -7.84
CA HIS A 328 -16.77 -39.06 -9.28
C HIS A 328 -16.32 -40.31 -10.08
N ASN A 329 -15.75 -41.32 -9.42
CA ASN A 329 -15.34 -42.57 -10.09
C ASN A 329 -16.51 -43.52 -10.44
N PHE A 330 -17.76 -43.13 -10.17
CA PHE A 330 -18.95 -43.92 -10.47
C PHE A 330 -19.68 -43.40 -11.70
N SER A 331 -19.88 -44.27 -12.69
CA SER A 331 -20.56 -43.99 -13.97
C SER A 331 -22.07 -43.74 -13.85
N CYS A 332 -22.64 -43.89 -12.65
CA CYS A 332 -24.02 -43.53 -12.30
C CYS A 332 -24.05 -43.02 -10.85
N LEU A 333 -24.17 -41.70 -10.67
CA LEU A 333 -24.28 -41.08 -9.34
C LEU A 333 -25.74 -41.06 -8.88
N SER A 334 -26.01 -41.52 -7.67
CA SER A 334 -27.30 -41.39 -6.98
C SER A 334 -27.66 -39.91 -6.73
N LEU A 335 -28.93 -39.65 -6.41
CA LEU A 335 -29.41 -38.29 -6.10
C LEU A 335 -28.70 -37.72 -4.85
N GLU A 336 -28.35 -38.58 -3.90
CA GLU A 336 -27.63 -38.21 -2.67
C GLU A 336 -26.17 -37.83 -2.97
N GLU A 337 -25.46 -38.62 -3.77
CA GLU A 337 -24.07 -38.34 -4.18
C GLU A 337 -23.95 -37.04 -5.01
N LYS A 338 -24.96 -36.74 -5.83
CA LYS A 338 -25.04 -35.46 -6.57
C LYS A 338 -25.20 -34.27 -5.64
N SER A 339 -26.03 -34.41 -4.61
CA SER A 339 -26.21 -33.38 -3.58
C SER A 339 -24.92 -33.18 -2.78
N GLU A 340 -24.23 -34.27 -2.44
CA GLU A 340 -22.95 -34.22 -1.74
C GLU A 340 -21.86 -33.52 -2.57
N LEU A 341 -21.74 -33.85 -3.87
CA LEU A 341 -20.80 -33.18 -4.79
C LEU A 341 -21.07 -31.66 -4.88
N ALA A 342 -22.33 -31.25 -5.01
CA ALA A 342 -22.70 -29.83 -5.04
C ALA A 342 -22.35 -29.13 -3.72
N ALA A 343 -22.57 -29.78 -2.58
CA ALA A 343 -22.20 -29.25 -1.27
C ALA A 343 -20.68 -29.14 -1.08
N LEU A 344 -19.91 -30.13 -1.55
CA LEU A 344 -18.44 -30.11 -1.50
C LEU A 344 -17.86 -29.01 -2.41
N GLN A 345 -18.41 -28.83 -3.61
CA GLN A 345 -18.02 -27.77 -4.53
C GLN A 345 -18.31 -26.38 -3.92
N THR A 346 -19.49 -26.21 -3.32
CA THR A 346 -19.85 -24.95 -2.62
C THR A 346 -18.88 -24.62 -1.49
N LYS A 347 -18.48 -25.63 -0.69
CA LYS A 347 -17.48 -25.45 0.38
C LYS A 347 -16.10 -25.03 -0.16
N LEU A 348 -15.68 -25.59 -1.31
CA LEU A 348 -14.44 -25.20 -1.97
C LEU A 348 -14.50 -23.75 -2.46
N ASP A 349 -15.63 -23.34 -3.02
CA ASP A 349 -15.88 -21.98 -3.50
C ASP A 349 -15.79 -20.96 -2.36
N ASP A 350 -16.50 -21.19 -1.25
CA ASP A 350 -16.47 -20.33 -0.05
C ASP A 350 -15.06 -20.15 0.52
N LEU A 351 -14.26 -21.22 0.51
CA LEU A 351 -12.87 -21.19 0.97
C LEU A 351 -12.03 -20.22 0.14
N TYR A 352 -12.16 -20.21 -1.19
CA TYR A 352 -11.42 -19.31 -2.07
C TYR A 352 -11.94 -17.86 -2.01
N LEU A 353 -13.25 -17.66 -1.81
CA LEU A 353 -13.84 -16.33 -1.56
C LEU A 353 -13.28 -15.71 -0.26
N SER A 354 -13.16 -16.49 0.82
CA SER A 354 -12.59 -16.01 2.10
C SER A 354 -11.11 -15.59 1.97
N LYS A 355 -10.30 -16.35 1.23
CA LYS A 355 -8.89 -16.01 0.93
C LYS A 355 -8.79 -14.68 0.18
N ALA A 356 -9.70 -14.45 -0.78
CA ALA A 356 -9.74 -13.21 -1.55
C ALA A 356 -10.05 -11.99 -0.67
N ARG A 357 -10.97 -12.11 0.29
CA ARG A 357 -11.33 -11.07 1.27
C ARG A 357 -10.17 -10.74 2.22
N GLY A 358 -9.53 -11.73 2.85
CA GLY A 358 -8.42 -11.46 3.78
C GLY A 358 -7.23 -10.74 3.11
N ALA A 359 -7.05 -10.99 1.82
CA ALA A 359 -6.01 -10.37 1.02
C ALA A 359 -6.32 -8.90 0.65
N TYR A 360 -7.60 -8.50 0.64
CA TYR A 360 -8.03 -7.12 0.48
C TYR A 360 -7.63 -6.26 1.69
N ILE A 361 -7.86 -6.74 2.91
CA ILE A 361 -7.56 -6.03 4.17
C ILE A 361 -6.06 -5.66 4.26
N ARG A 362 -5.18 -6.56 3.80
CA ARG A 362 -3.72 -6.35 3.83
C ARG A 362 -3.22 -5.23 2.91
N SER A 363 -4.00 -4.82 1.90
CA SER A 363 -3.64 -3.75 0.96
C SER A 363 -3.81 -2.31 1.49
N ARG A 364 -4.37 -2.14 2.71
CA ARG A 364 -4.41 -0.89 3.51
C ARG A 364 -5.09 0.33 2.87
N LYS A 365 -6.24 0.17 2.21
CA LYS A 365 -7.13 1.31 1.94
C LYS A 365 -8.53 1.03 2.48
N LYS A 366 -9.03 1.94 3.34
CA LYS A 366 -10.42 1.97 3.79
C LYS A 366 -11.28 2.35 2.59
N TRP A 367 -12.23 1.50 2.28
CA TRP A 367 -13.12 1.53 1.13
C TRP A 367 -14.10 2.71 1.25
N LEU A 368 -14.46 3.32 0.13
CA LEU A 368 -15.43 4.41 0.04
C LEU A 368 -16.64 3.84 -0.69
N GLU A 369 -17.46 3.11 0.06
CA GLU A 369 -18.68 2.40 -0.37
C GLU A 369 -18.37 1.04 -1.01
N GLU A 370 -18.74 -0.05 -0.37
CA GLU A 370 -20.05 -0.66 -0.52
C GLU A 370 -20.22 -1.40 -1.87
N GLY A 371 -19.63 -0.96 -3.00
CA GLY A 371 -20.15 -1.51 -4.27
C GLY A 371 -19.58 -1.25 -5.65
N GLU A 372 -18.34 -0.79 -5.89
CA GLU A 372 -17.83 -0.76 -7.30
C GLU A 372 -16.46 -1.46 -7.48
N LEU A 373 -16.52 -2.77 -7.21
CA LEU A 373 -15.70 -3.91 -7.68
C LEU A 373 -14.17 -3.92 -7.47
N ASN A 374 -13.70 -5.11 -7.06
CA ASN A 374 -12.44 -5.42 -6.39
C ASN A 374 -11.34 -5.77 -7.40
N THR A 375 -10.15 -5.15 -7.34
CA THR A 375 -9.15 -5.32 -8.42
C THR A 375 -7.73 -5.33 -7.92
N ALA A 376 -6.85 -6.13 -8.54
CA ALA A 376 -5.44 -6.24 -8.13
C ALA A 376 -4.62 -4.94 -8.27
N TYR A 377 -5.24 -3.79 -8.57
CA TYR A 377 -4.73 -2.51 -8.08
C TYR A 377 -4.37 -2.56 -6.60
N PHE A 378 -5.17 -3.22 -5.75
CA PHE A 378 -4.91 -3.36 -4.31
C PHE A 378 -3.66 -4.18 -4.00
N PHE A 379 -3.43 -5.30 -4.71
CA PHE A 379 -2.21 -6.10 -4.56
C PHE A 379 -1.01 -5.51 -5.28
N LYS A 380 -1.22 -4.82 -6.41
CA LYS A 380 -0.18 -3.99 -7.02
C LYS A 380 0.13 -2.82 -6.13
N LEU A 381 -0.81 -2.26 -5.37
CA LEU A 381 -0.51 -1.24 -4.36
C LEU A 381 0.26 -1.88 -3.22
N GLU A 382 -0.13 -3.06 -2.74
CA GLU A 382 0.59 -3.77 -1.69
C GLU A 382 2.01 -4.14 -2.13
N LYS A 383 2.15 -4.76 -3.31
CA LYS A 383 3.43 -5.17 -3.92
C LYS A 383 4.26 -3.97 -4.35
N ARG A 384 3.66 -2.92 -4.95
CA ARG A 384 4.35 -1.67 -5.32
C ARG A 384 4.73 -0.88 -4.09
N ASN A 385 3.87 -0.73 -3.08
CA ASN A 385 4.23 -0.07 -1.83
C ASN A 385 5.29 -0.89 -1.10
N PHE A 386 5.22 -2.23 -1.12
CA PHE A 386 6.27 -3.09 -0.60
C PHE A 386 7.59 -2.87 -1.36
N THR A 387 7.61 -2.97 -2.69
CA THR A 387 8.80 -2.72 -3.53
C THR A 387 9.32 -1.29 -3.37
N LEU A 388 8.46 -0.28 -3.37
CA LEU A 388 8.82 1.13 -3.20
C LEU A 388 9.30 1.45 -1.79
N SER A 389 8.85 0.74 -0.76
CA SER A 389 9.33 0.88 0.63
C SER A 389 10.52 -0.01 0.96
N THR A 390 11.03 -0.75 -0.03
CA THR A 390 12.14 -1.68 0.13
C THR A 390 13.38 -1.13 -0.54
N VAL A 391 14.46 -1.00 0.23
CA VAL A 391 15.78 -0.66 -0.30
C VAL A 391 16.37 -1.90 -0.98
N GLU A 392 16.50 -1.85 -2.31
CA GLU A 392 17.08 -2.95 -3.11
C GLU A 392 18.57 -2.76 -3.42
N LYS A 393 19.02 -1.52 -3.50
CA LYS A 393 20.40 -1.13 -3.75
C LYS A 393 20.69 0.22 -3.10
N LEU A 394 21.93 0.42 -2.66
CA LEU A 394 22.41 1.70 -2.11
C LEU A 394 23.70 2.11 -2.79
N SER A 395 23.93 3.42 -2.92
CA SER A 395 25.20 3.99 -3.35
C SER A 395 26.02 4.38 -2.12
N VAL A 396 27.22 3.82 -1.99
CA VAL A 396 28.16 4.08 -0.90
C VAL A 396 29.50 4.45 -1.54
N ASP A 397 29.96 5.70 -1.33
CA ASP A 397 31.22 6.22 -1.88
C ASP A 397 31.39 5.99 -3.40
N GLY A 398 30.30 6.12 -4.16
CA GLY A 398 30.26 5.90 -5.61
C GLY A 398 30.13 4.44 -6.05
N LYS A 399 30.12 3.47 -5.12
CA LYS A 399 29.90 2.04 -5.40
C LYS A 399 28.48 1.61 -5.04
N ILE A 400 27.86 0.79 -5.89
CA ILE A 400 26.50 0.28 -5.65
C ILE A 400 26.57 -1.05 -4.90
N ILE A 401 26.08 -1.05 -3.66
CA ILE A 401 25.89 -2.28 -2.88
C ILE A 401 24.51 -2.88 -3.17
N LYS A 402 24.46 -4.22 -3.31
CA LYS A 402 23.23 -5.01 -3.57
C LYS A 402 23.06 -6.18 -2.60
N ASP A 403 24.11 -6.54 -1.85
CA ASP A 403 24.04 -7.62 -0.88
C ASP A 403 23.11 -7.24 0.29
N PRO A 404 22.14 -8.10 0.67
CA PRO A 404 21.22 -7.83 1.75
C PRO A 404 21.86 -7.54 3.11
N LYS A 405 22.98 -8.19 3.46
CA LYS A 405 23.67 -7.98 4.74
C LYS A 405 24.40 -6.64 4.75
N ASP A 406 25.06 -6.29 3.64
CA ASP A 406 25.72 -5.00 3.50
C ASP A 406 24.72 -3.85 3.55
N ILE A 407 23.59 -3.97 2.84
CA ILE A 407 22.48 -3.00 2.91
C ILE A 407 21.98 -2.87 4.36
N ALA A 408 21.83 -3.97 5.08
CA ALA A 408 21.37 -3.97 6.46
C ALA A 408 22.35 -3.26 7.41
N ASN A 409 23.64 -3.57 7.33
CA ASN A 409 24.68 -2.97 8.17
C ASN A 409 24.87 -1.48 7.84
N PHE A 410 24.94 -1.12 6.56
CA PHE A 410 25.07 0.27 6.13
C PHE A 410 23.86 1.10 6.58
N SER A 411 22.65 0.58 6.39
CA SER A 411 21.42 1.27 6.84
C SER A 411 21.42 1.48 8.35
N ALA A 412 21.78 0.45 9.15
CA ALA A 412 21.89 0.60 10.60
C ALA A 412 22.92 1.67 11.00
N ASN A 413 24.11 1.67 10.39
CA ASN A 413 25.16 2.65 10.68
C ASN A 413 24.75 4.07 10.30
N PHE A 414 24.13 4.25 9.13
CA PHE A 414 23.62 5.56 8.69
C PHE A 414 22.66 6.16 9.72
N TYR A 415 21.64 5.41 10.14
CA TYR A 415 20.65 5.91 11.10
C TYR A 415 21.21 5.98 12.54
N LYS A 416 22.11 5.07 12.93
CA LYS A 416 22.84 5.16 14.20
C LYS A 416 23.62 6.46 14.30
N ASN A 417 24.31 6.86 13.22
CA ASN A 417 25.04 8.13 13.17
C ASN A 417 24.10 9.34 13.12
N LEU A 418 22.97 9.23 12.41
CA LEU A 418 21.96 10.29 12.36
C LEU A 418 21.36 10.57 13.75
N TYR A 419 21.06 9.53 14.53
CA TYR A 419 20.46 9.64 15.88
C TYR A 419 21.47 9.67 17.03
N ARG A 420 22.77 9.80 16.73
CA ARG A 420 23.81 10.03 17.74
C ARG A 420 23.75 11.48 18.21
N SER A 421 23.68 11.68 19.53
CA SER A 421 23.74 13.01 20.14
C SER A 421 25.04 13.71 19.78
N LYS A 422 24.95 15.01 19.50
CA LYS A 422 26.08 15.86 19.13
C LYS A 422 26.31 17.03 20.08
N CYS A 423 25.42 17.23 21.05
CA CYS A 423 25.45 18.37 21.97
C CYS A 423 25.89 17.93 23.38
N THR A 424 26.55 18.81 24.11
CA THR A 424 26.84 18.64 25.53
C THR A 424 25.82 19.38 26.38
N GLU A 425 25.49 18.84 27.55
CA GLU A 425 24.47 19.42 28.43
C GLU A 425 24.83 20.84 28.90
N GLN A 426 26.12 21.12 29.13
CA GLN A 426 26.59 22.46 29.50
C GLN A 426 26.28 23.51 28.44
N MET A 427 26.56 23.22 27.17
CA MET A 427 26.31 24.14 26.06
C MET A 427 24.82 24.46 25.92
N LEU A 428 23.99 23.44 26.12
CA LEU A 428 22.54 23.54 26.05
C LEU A 428 21.97 24.39 27.17
N ASN A 429 22.40 24.17 28.41
CA ASN A 429 21.93 24.95 29.56
C ASN A 429 22.32 26.44 29.40
N LEU A 430 23.57 26.71 29.02
CA LEU A 430 24.04 28.06 28.73
C LEU A 430 23.17 28.76 27.67
N PHE A 431 22.78 28.06 26.60
CA PHE A 431 21.88 28.63 25.60
C PHE A 431 20.49 28.93 26.19
N LEU A 432 19.87 27.99 26.91
CA LEU A 432 18.53 28.18 27.46
C LEU A 432 18.45 29.28 28.53
N ASP A 433 19.56 29.57 29.20
CA ASP A 433 19.65 30.70 30.13
C ASP A 433 19.61 32.05 29.41
N THR A 434 20.05 32.11 28.14
CA THR A 434 19.91 33.33 27.31
C THR A 434 18.49 33.56 26.81
N VAL A 435 17.65 32.51 26.78
CA VAL A 435 16.25 32.61 26.34
C VAL A 435 15.38 33.11 27.51
N ASN A 436 15.08 34.41 27.49
CA ASN A 436 14.26 35.09 28.48
C ASN A 436 12.83 35.33 27.97
N ASN A 437 11.93 35.72 28.89
CA ASN A 437 10.55 36.13 28.57
C ASN A 437 9.70 35.09 27.80
N VAL A 438 9.92 33.81 28.09
CA VAL A 438 9.11 32.72 27.53
C VAL A 438 7.78 32.65 28.26
N LYS A 439 6.67 32.50 27.52
CA LYS A 439 5.35 32.22 28.11
C LYS A 439 5.37 30.87 28.80
N VAL A 440 5.08 30.86 30.10
CA VAL A 440 4.97 29.63 30.88
C VAL A 440 3.52 29.17 30.97
N ILE A 441 3.35 27.87 31.17
CA ILE A 441 2.05 27.25 31.41
C ILE A 441 1.36 27.86 32.64
N SER A 442 0.03 27.96 32.61
CA SER A 442 -0.76 28.43 33.76
C SER A 442 -0.69 27.41 34.92
N ASP A 443 -0.89 27.85 36.16
CA ASP A 443 -0.90 26.95 37.32
C ASP A 443 -1.98 25.85 37.21
N SER A 444 -3.17 26.19 36.67
CA SER A 444 -4.25 25.24 36.43
C SER A 444 -3.88 24.19 35.39
N ASP A 445 -3.27 24.60 34.28
CA ASP A 445 -2.84 23.68 33.22
C ASP A 445 -1.68 22.80 33.69
N ARG A 446 -0.75 23.35 34.50
CA ARG A 446 0.32 22.58 35.15
C ARG A 446 -0.27 21.48 36.02
N MET A 447 -1.20 21.81 36.91
CA MET A 447 -1.86 20.82 37.77
C MET A 447 -2.59 19.74 36.97
N CYS A 448 -3.24 20.12 35.85
CA CYS A 448 -3.89 19.16 34.94
C CYS A 448 -2.87 18.21 34.29
N CYS A 449 -1.76 18.76 33.79
CA CYS A 449 -0.70 17.96 33.16
C CYS A 449 0.01 17.01 34.13
N ASP A 450 0.18 17.41 35.39
CA ASP A 450 0.87 16.65 36.44
C ASP A 450 -0.03 15.75 37.28
N GLY A 451 -1.33 15.71 37.00
CA GLY A 451 -2.27 14.83 37.70
C GLY A 451 -1.87 13.35 37.64
N ILE A 452 -2.21 12.58 38.68
CA ILE A 452 -1.91 11.14 38.72
C ILE A 452 -2.63 10.43 37.56
N LEU A 453 -1.94 9.52 36.87
CA LEU A 453 -2.50 8.78 35.74
C LEU A 453 -3.68 7.91 36.17
N THR A 454 -4.81 8.04 35.47
CA THR A 454 -6.04 7.31 35.79
C THR A 454 -6.35 6.20 34.78
N HIS A 455 -7.22 5.27 35.18
CA HIS A 455 -7.61 4.16 34.31
C HIS A 455 -8.53 4.60 33.17
N GLU A 456 -9.32 5.65 33.38
CA GLU A 456 -10.18 6.27 32.37
C GLU A 456 -9.35 6.92 31.26
N GLU A 457 -8.24 7.57 31.59
CA GLU A 457 -7.30 8.12 30.60
C GLU A 457 -6.72 7.01 29.71
N VAL A 458 -6.31 5.89 30.32
CA VAL A 458 -5.81 4.71 29.60
C VAL A 458 -6.88 4.12 28.70
N GLN A 459 -8.09 3.92 29.20
CA GLN A 459 -9.21 3.37 28.43
C GLN A 459 -9.60 4.30 27.26
N SER A 460 -9.60 5.61 27.49
CA SER A 460 -9.82 6.64 26.47
C SER A 460 -8.73 6.63 25.40
N ALA A 461 -7.47 6.45 25.80
CA ALA A 461 -6.35 6.31 24.88
C ALA A 461 -6.46 5.04 24.02
N ILE A 462 -6.84 3.89 24.61
CA ILE A 462 -7.11 2.64 23.88
C ILE A 462 -8.20 2.84 22.83
N LYS A 463 -9.34 3.45 23.19
CA LYS A 463 -10.46 3.71 22.28
C LYS A 463 -10.04 4.58 21.09
N SER A 464 -9.12 5.52 21.30
CA SER A 464 -8.62 6.44 20.26
C SER A 464 -7.66 5.79 19.25
N LEU A 465 -7.15 4.57 19.50
CA LEU A 465 -6.29 3.87 18.55
C LEU A 465 -7.00 3.68 17.20
N LYS A 466 -6.26 3.76 16.09
CA LYS A 466 -6.85 3.57 14.75
C LYS A 466 -6.79 2.09 14.35
N ASN A 467 -7.94 1.51 14.00
CA ASN A 467 -8.03 0.13 13.51
C ASN A 467 -7.28 -0.03 12.17
N ASN A 468 -6.91 -1.27 11.83
CA ASN A 468 -6.22 -1.67 10.60
C ASN A 468 -4.85 -0.99 10.39
N LYS A 469 -4.24 -0.44 11.45
CA LYS A 469 -2.85 0.06 11.42
C LYS A 469 -1.85 -1.05 11.70
N SER A 470 -0.57 -0.80 11.37
CA SER A 470 0.49 -1.77 11.67
C SER A 470 0.84 -1.72 13.15
N PRO A 471 0.96 -2.87 13.82
CA PRO A 471 1.58 -2.92 15.15
C PRO A 471 3.09 -2.69 15.04
N GLY A 472 3.75 -2.57 16.20
CA GLY A 472 5.20 -2.55 16.29
C GLY A 472 5.78 -3.97 16.28
N CYS A 473 6.87 -4.19 17.02
CA CYS A 473 7.61 -5.45 17.05
C CYS A 473 6.87 -6.59 17.76
N ASP A 474 5.94 -6.27 18.67
CA ASP A 474 5.14 -7.26 19.39
C ASP A 474 4.08 -7.95 18.51
N GLY A 475 3.72 -7.34 17.37
CA GLY A 475 2.69 -7.83 16.47
C GLY A 475 1.25 -7.66 16.97
N LEU A 476 1.02 -7.10 18.17
CA LEU A 476 -0.30 -6.98 18.79
C LEU A 476 -1.06 -5.77 18.24
N THR A 477 -2.22 -6.01 17.62
CA THR A 477 -2.95 -4.96 16.88
C THR A 477 -3.89 -4.15 17.77
N ALA A 478 -4.31 -2.98 17.30
CA ALA A 478 -5.21 -2.09 18.04
C ALA A 478 -6.56 -2.74 18.36
N GLU A 479 -7.03 -3.67 17.52
CA GLU A 479 -8.28 -4.41 17.73
C GLU A 479 -8.24 -5.22 19.02
N LEU A 480 -7.11 -5.85 19.36
CA LEU A 480 -6.94 -6.61 20.61
C LEU A 480 -7.11 -5.68 21.82
N TYR A 481 -6.39 -4.56 21.83
CA TYR A 481 -6.45 -3.60 22.93
C TYR A 481 -7.86 -3.03 23.12
N LYS A 482 -8.55 -2.71 22.02
CA LYS A 482 -9.92 -2.19 22.08
C LYS A 482 -10.94 -3.20 22.58
N LEU A 483 -10.82 -4.45 22.14
CA LEU A 483 -11.74 -5.51 22.54
C LEU A 483 -11.62 -5.83 24.04
N LEU A 484 -10.39 -5.78 24.56
CA LEU A 484 -10.06 -6.09 25.96
C LEU A 484 -9.77 -4.83 26.78
N ALA A 485 -10.34 -3.69 26.39
CA ALA A 485 -10.01 -2.40 27.00
C ALA A 485 -10.31 -2.38 28.49
N ASN A 486 -11.39 -3.03 28.93
CA ASN A 486 -11.82 -3.03 30.33
C ASN A 486 -10.84 -3.83 31.20
N GLU A 487 -10.38 -4.97 30.71
CA GLU A 487 -9.45 -5.86 31.40
C GLU A 487 -8.02 -5.31 31.38
N LEU A 488 -7.61 -4.66 30.28
CA LEU A 488 -6.24 -4.16 30.11
C LEU A 488 -6.00 -2.79 30.76
N SER A 489 -7.01 -1.92 30.84
CA SER A 489 -6.79 -0.53 31.32
C SER A 489 -6.25 -0.46 32.76
N PRO A 490 -6.79 -1.21 33.75
CA PRO A 490 -6.24 -1.21 35.11
C PRO A 490 -4.80 -1.74 35.17
N PHE A 491 -4.48 -2.76 34.36
CA PHE A 491 -3.13 -3.30 34.27
C PHE A 491 -2.17 -2.25 33.72
N LEU A 492 -2.46 -1.72 32.54
CA LEU A 492 -1.63 -0.72 31.88
C LEU A 492 -1.45 0.56 32.70
N THR A 493 -2.47 0.96 33.46
CA THR A 493 -2.38 2.08 34.41
C THR A 493 -1.21 1.90 35.39
N ASN A 494 -1.10 0.71 36.00
CA ASN A 494 -0.03 0.43 36.96
C ASN A 494 1.33 0.24 36.28
N VAL A 495 1.36 -0.35 35.08
CA VAL A 495 2.58 -0.41 34.25
C VAL A 495 3.11 1.00 33.97
N PHE A 496 2.23 1.93 33.59
CA PHE A 496 2.63 3.29 33.25
C PHE A 496 3.05 4.09 34.48
N LYS A 497 2.36 3.94 35.63
CA LYS A 497 2.80 4.54 36.90
C LYS A 497 4.19 4.04 37.30
N GLU A 498 4.39 2.72 37.34
CA GLU A 498 5.69 2.11 37.63
C GLU A 498 6.77 2.60 36.65
N SER A 499 6.42 2.76 35.37
CA SER A 499 7.36 3.24 34.35
C SER A 499 7.78 4.70 34.59
N VAL A 500 6.84 5.58 34.96
CA VAL A 500 7.14 7.00 35.25
C VAL A 500 7.94 7.13 36.55
N ASP A 501 7.58 6.36 37.58
CA ASP A 501 8.25 6.38 38.88
C ASP A 501 9.72 5.92 38.77
N LYS A 502 9.99 4.91 37.93
CA LYS A 502 11.34 4.41 37.66
C LYS A 502 12.06 5.14 36.52
N GLU A 503 11.36 5.99 35.78
CA GLU A 503 11.80 6.59 34.52
C GLU A 503 12.23 5.58 33.43
N VAL A 504 11.67 4.37 33.45
CA VAL A 504 12.03 3.29 32.53
C VAL A 504 10.78 2.60 31.99
N LEU A 505 10.68 2.51 30.66
CA LEU A 505 9.66 1.68 30.00
C LEU A 505 10.04 0.20 29.98
N PRO A 506 9.05 -0.73 29.98
CA PRO A 506 9.33 -2.13 29.73
C PRO A 506 10.07 -2.34 28.39
N PRO A 507 10.97 -3.33 28.29
CA PRO A 507 11.91 -3.46 27.19
C PRO A 507 11.28 -3.40 25.80
N THR A 508 10.14 -4.04 25.53
CA THR A 508 9.53 -4.00 24.20
C THR A 508 8.89 -2.64 23.85
N LEU A 509 8.50 -1.81 24.82
CA LEU A 509 7.93 -0.47 24.57
C LEU A 509 9.01 0.53 24.10
N THR A 510 10.27 0.28 24.44
CA THR A 510 11.41 1.10 23.97
C THR A 510 11.75 0.89 22.49
N GLN A 511 11.19 -0.15 21.86
CA GLN A 511 11.61 -0.64 20.55
C GLN A 511 10.76 -0.04 19.42
N GLY A 512 11.42 0.35 18.34
CA GLY A 512 10.80 0.80 17.10
C GLY A 512 11.23 -0.02 15.88
N ILE A 513 10.34 -0.15 14.91
CA ILE A 513 10.68 -0.65 13.57
C ILE A 513 10.54 0.48 12.56
N ILE A 514 11.65 0.97 12.04
CA ILE A 514 11.69 2.02 11.03
C ILE A 514 11.36 1.42 9.67
N THR A 515 10.27 1.89 9.05
CA THR A 515 9.93 1.62 7.65
C THR A 515 10.28 2.85 6.82
N LEU A 516 10.94 2.65 5.69
CA LEU A 516 11.38 3.74 4.82
C LEU A 516 10.33 4.04 3.75
N ILE A 517 9.96 5.32 3.61
CA ILE A 517 9.06 5.81 2.57
C ILE A 517 9.87 6.67 1.58
N PRO A 518 9.85 6.36 0.28
CA PRO A 518 10.65 7.11 -0.69
C PRO A 518 10.12 8.54 -0.85
N LYS A 519 11.02 9.52 -0.92
CA LYS A 519 10.68 10.88 -1.33
C LYS A 519 10.40 10.88 -2.85
N PRO A 520 9.29 11.48 -3.32
CA PRO A 520 8.96 11.50 -4.74
C PRO A 520 10.08 12.15 -5.58
N LYS A 521 10.34 11.58 -6.78
CA LYS A 521 11.27 12.14 -7.79
C LYS A 521 12.72 12.34 -7.30
N LYS A 522 13.18 11.56 -6.32
CA LYS A 522 14.56 11.58 -5.82
C LYS A 522 15.25 10.25 -6.06
N ASP A 523 16.59 10.26 -6.12
CA ASP A 523 17.37 9.04 -6.28
C ASP A 523 17.26 8.16 -5.03
N LEU A 524 16.71 6.96 -5.20
CA LEU A 524 16.45 6.01 -4.14
C LEU A 524 17.70 5.22 -3.70
N THR A 525 18.83 5.38 -4.39
CA THR A 525 20.10 4.79 -3.95
C THR A 525 20.73 5.52 -2.76
N ASN A 526 20.28 6.74 -2.45
CA ASN A 526 20.72 7.52 -1.30
C ASN A 526 19.67 7.47 -0.16
N LEU A 527 20.08 7.05 1.05
CA LEU A 527 19.21 6.97 2.24
C LEU A 527 18.65 8.33 2.70
N ASP A 528 19.28 9.47 2.36
CA ASP A 528 18.73 10.80 2.63
C ASP A 528 17.41 11.08 1.90
N ASN A 529 17.19 10.39 0.78
CA ASN A 529 15.99 10.51 -0.02
C ASN A 529 14.84 9.63 0.48
N TRP A 530 14.98 9.04 1.67
CA TRP A 530 13.94 8.26 2.34
C TRP A 530 13.45 8.97 3.60
N ARG A 531 12.15 8.85 3.88
CA ARG A 531 11.51 9.29 5.13
C ARG A 531 11.38 8.10 6.09
N PRO A 532 12.03 8.13 7.26
CA PRO A 532 11.90 7.06 8.25
C PRO A 532 10.59 7.21 9.03
N ILE A 533 9.70 6.20 8.98
CA ILE A 533 8.51 6.12 9.84
C ILE A 533 8.68 5.00 10.86
N THR A 534 8.57 5.32 12.13
CA THR A 534 8.75 4.35 13.21
C THR A 534 7.43 3.68 13.56
N LEU A 535 7.38 2.35 13.38
CA LEU A 535 6.29 1.52 13.86
C LEU A 535 6.53 1.19 15.34
N LEU A 536 5.74 1.81 16.21
CA LEU A 536 5.77 1.65 17.67
C LEU A 536 4.66 0.70 18.12
N ASN A 537 4.89 -0.03 19.22
CA ASN A 537 3.88 -0.89 19.84
C ASN A 537 2.68 -0.08 20.32
N ASN A 538 1.51 -0.72 20.43
CA ASN A 538 0.27 -0.01 20.77
C ASN A 538 0.24 0.40 22.24
N ASP A 539 0.83 -0.36 23.15
CA ASP A 539 1.03 0.01 24.55
C ASP A 539 1.89 1.29 24.72
N TYR A 540 3.00 1.40 24.01
CA TYR A 540 3.77 2.65 23.93
C TYR A 540 2.91 3.81 23.42
N LYS A 541 2.11 3.57 22.36
CA LYS A 541 1.25 4.61 21.79
C LYS A 541 0.15 5.04 22.77
N ILE A 542 -0.42 4.11 23.53
CA ILE A 542 -1.41 4.42 24.57
C ILE A 542 -0.79 5.37 25.59
N PHE A 543 0.40 5.05 26.11
CA PHE A 543 1.14 5.91 27.02
C PHE A 543 1.40 7.30 26.41
N ALA A 544 1.93 7.35 25.19
CA ALA A 544 2.18 8.61 24.49
C ALA A 544 0.90 9.41 24.17
N ILE A 545 -0.24 8.77 23.92
CA ILE A 545 -1.53 9.46 23.67
C ILE A 545 -2.00 10.19 24.93
N ILE A 546 -1.84 9.59 26.12
CA ILE A 546 -2.27 10.20 27.38
C ILE A 546 -1.57 11.54 27.57
N PHE A 547 -0.24 11.54 27.53
CA PHE A 547 0.55 12.77 27.70
C PHE A 547 0.44 13.72 26.51
N ALA A 548 0.18 13.22 25.30
CA ALA A 548 -0.13 14.09 24.15
C ALA A 548 -1.44 14.85 24.34
N LYS A 549 -2.48 14.22 24.91
CA LYS A 549 -3.76 14.90 25.20
C LYS A 549 -3.56 15.98 26.25
N ARG A 550 -2.90 15.65 27.36
CA ARG A 550 -2.57 16.62 28.43
C ARG A 550 -1.81 17.82 27.89
N LEU A 551 -0.74 17.60 27.11
CA LEU A 551 0.02 18.66 26.49
C LEU A 551 -0.83 19.49 25.51
N LYS A 552 -1.62 18.83 24.66
CA LYS A 552 -2.42 19.52 23.63
C LYS A 552 -3.39 20.53 24.24
N ASP A 553 -3.97 20.22 25.39
CA ASP A 553 -4.99 21.07 26.00
C ASP A 553 -4.39 22.36 26.59
N CYS A 554 -3.07 22.43 26.83
CA CYS A 554 -2.39 23.62 27.31
C CYS A 554 -1.52 24.34 26.25
N LEU A 555 -1.43 23.84 25.01
CA LEU A 555 -0.55 24.45 24.01
C LEU A 555 -0.91 25.89 23.67
N ASP A 556 -2.21 26.25 23.72
CA ASP A 556 -2.69 27.59 23.36
C ASP A 556 -2.17 28.67 24.31
N SER A 557 -1.83 28.35 25.56
CA SER A 557 -1.25 29.29 26.53
C SER A 557 0.26 29.50 26.35
N ILE A 558 0.94 28.59 25.64
CA ILE A 558 2.40 28.55 25.50
C ILE A 558 2.85 28.99 24.11
N ILE A 559 2.14 28.55 23.07
CA ILE A 559 2.57 28.70 21.67
C ILE A 559 2.03 30.00 21.07
N ASP A 560 2.94 30.86 20.61
CA ASP A 560 2.63 32.15 19.98
C ASP A 560 1.85 31.99 18.68
N GLU A 561 1.05 33.01 18.31
CA GLU A 561 0.25 33.03 17.07
C GLU A 561 1.09 32.87 15.79
N THR A 562 2.39 33.13 15.88
CA THR A 562 3.35 32.95 14.78
C THR A 562 3.49 31.48 14.34
N GLN A 563 3.10 30.51 15.18
CA GLN A 563 3.12 29.09 14.87
C GLN A 563 1.70 28.55 14.56
N SER A 564 1.49 28.14 13.31
CA SER A 564 0.20 27.56 12.86
C SER A 564 0.18 26.02 12.88
N GLY A 565 1.34 25.38 12.91
CA GLY A 565 1.47 23.93 12.76
C GLY A 565 0.91 23.16 13.95
N PHE A 566 0.07 22.15 13.70
CA PHE A 566 -0.53 21.26 14.70
C PHE A 566 -1.36 21.94 15.81
N MET A 567 -1.61 23.25 15.70
CA MET A 567 -2.44 24.02 16.62
C MET A 567 -3.93 23.92 16.25
N ARG A 568 -4.81 23.99 17.26
CA ARG A 568 -6.26 23.99 17.05
C ARG A 568 -6.68 25.32 16.44
N ASP A 569 -7.59 25.30 15.47
CA ASP A 569 -8.19 26.49 14.84
C ASP A 569 -7.20 27.49 14.20
N ARG A 570 -5.95 27.06 13.94
CA ARG A 570 -4.95 27.80 13.17
C ARG A 570 -4.82 27.20 11.77
N HIS A 571 -4.86 28.06 10.76
CA HIS A 571 -4.86 27.64 9.36
C HIS A 571 -3.53 27.96 8.69
N ILE A 572 -2.94 26.96 8.05
CA ILE A 572 -1.75 27.06 7.18
C ILE A 572 -1.88 28.15 6.10
N MET A 573 -3.11 28.45 5.68
CA MET A 573 -3.41 29.50 4.70
C MET A 573 -3.00 30.89 5.20
N ASN A 574 -3.05 31.13 6.52
CA ASN A 574 -2.68 32.42 7.10
C ASN A 574 -1.19 32.71 6.88
N ASN A 575 -0.32 31.69 6.97
CA ASN A 575 1.11 31.83 6.68
C ASN A 575 1.36 32.18 5.21
N ILE A 576 0.62 31.56 4.29
CA ILE A 576 0.71 31.85 2.85
C ILE A 576 0.20 33.27 2.57
N ARG A 577 -0.97 33.62 3.12
CA ARG A 577 -1.59 34.93 2.93
C ARG A 577 -0.73 36.05 3.48
N LEU A 578 -0.08 35.87 4.64
CA LEU A 578 0.88 36.82 5.19
C LEU A 578 1.99 37.19 4.20
N VAL A 579 2.56 36.20 3.52
CA VAL A 579 3.60 36.42 2.50
C VAL A 579 3.02 37.14 1.27
N LEU A 580 1.82 36.77 0.84
CA LEU A 580 1.15 37.41 -0.30
C LEU A 580 0.77 38.86 0.00
N ASP A 581 0.25 39.15 1.20
CA ASP A 581 -0.07 40.49 1.68
C ASP A 581 1.16 41.40 1.65
N LEU A 582 2.33 40.90 2.06
CA LEU A 582 3.57 41.68 2.00
C LEU A 582 3.97 42.05 0.57
N PHE A 583 3.65 41.22 -0.43
CA PHE A 583 3.87 41.57 -1.83
C PHE A 583 2.81 42.53 -2.36
N ASP A 584 1.54 42.28 -2.05
CA ASP A 584 0.40 43.10 -2.50
C ASP A 584 0.46 44.53 -1.93
N TYR A 585 0.93 44.66 -0.68
CA TYR A 585 1.14 45.93 0.01
C TYR A 585 2.62 46.32 0.08
N SER A 586 3.45 45.83 -0.84
CA SER A 586 4.90 46.12 -0.88
C SER A 586 5.23 47.62 -0.92
N ASN A 587 4.34 48.46 -1.45
CA ASN A 587 4.48 49.93 -1.44
C ASN A 587 4.43 50.54 -0.03
N LEU A 588 3.78 49.87 0.94
CA LEU A 588 3.72 50.30 2.34
C LEU A 588 4.94 49.85 3.15
N VAL A 589 5.77 48.96 2.60
CA VAL A 589 7.03 48.54 3.21
C VAL A 589 8.08 49.57 2.83
N GLU A 590 8.63 50.30 3.79
CA GLU A 590 9.58 51.38 3.49
C GLU A 590 10.92 50.84 2.98
N HIS A 591 11.43 49.78 3.62
CA HIS A 591 12.79 49.26 3.39
C HIS A 591 12.86 48.20 2.28
N ASN A 592 14.08 47.96 1.79
CA ASN A 592 14.39 46.86 0.88
C ASN A 592 14.50 45.54 1.66
N SER A 593 13.35 45.11 2.18
CA SER A 593 13.22 43.96 3.07
C SER A 593 13.30 42.62 2.35
N PHE A 594 13.60 41.57 3.11
CA PHE A 594 13.74 40.21 2.62
C PHE A 594 12.89 39.22 3.43
N ILE A 595 12.34 38.22 2.74
CA ILE A 595 11.73 37.05 3.34
C ILE A 595 12.72 35.89 3.18
N LEU A 596 13.12 35.30 4.30
CA LEU A 596 14.04 34.17 4.37
C LEU A 596 13.28 32.89 4.73
N PHE A 597 13.20 31.96 3.78
CA PHE A 597 12.59 30.65 3.96
C PHE A 597 13.65 29.65 4.43
N LEU A 598 13.49 29.11 5.65
CA LEU A 598 14.43 28.19 6.26
C LEU A 598 14.07 26.73 5.94
N ASP A 599 15.07 25.90 5.61
CA ASP A 599 14.95 24.43 5.53
C ASP A 599 15.88 23.81 6.57
N PHE A 600 15.33 23.16 7.60
CA PHE A 600 16.13 22.41 8.57
C PHE A 600 16.42 21.00 8.05
N TYR A 601 17.69 20.61 8.05
CA TYR A 601 18.10 19.27 7.63
C TYR A 601 17.57 18.22 8.61
N LYS A 602 16.58 17.44 8.14
CA LYS A 602 15.95 16.34 8.88
C LYS A 602 15.53 16.76 10.29
N ALA A 603 14.78 17.86 10.41
CA ALA A 603 14.42 18.48 11.70
C ALA A 603 13.97 17.46 12.76
N PHE A 604 13.01 16.60 12.44
CA PHE A 604 12.52 15.59 13.39
C PHE A 604 13.57 14.54 13.78
N ASP A 605 14.56 14.26 12.94
CA ASP A 605 15.59 13.26 13.24
C ASP A 605 16.79 13.85 14.01
N SER A 606 16.89 15.18 14.14
CA SER A 606 18.09 15.86 14.63
C SER A 606 17.96 16.55 15.99
N VAL A 607 16.74 16.82 16.47
CA VAL A 607 16.51 17.48 17.78
C VAL A 607 17.08 16.67 18.95
N GLU A 608 17.91 17.29 19.78
CA GLU A 608 18.50 16.66 20.98
C GLU A 608 17.43 16.37 22.06
N HIS A 609 17.45 15.16 22.64
CA HIS A 609 16.46 14.77 23.66
C HIS A 609 16.56 15.63 24.92
N HIS A 610 17.78 15.93 25.36
CA HIS A 610 18.00 16.83 26.51
C HIS A 610 17.43 18.23 26.26
N PHE A 611 17.44 18.70 25.01
CA PHE A 611 16.86 20.00 24.67
C PHE A 611 15.35 19.98 24.84
N ILE A 612 14.69 18.89 24.45
CA ILE A 612 13.26 18.68 24.69
C ILE A 612 12.97 18.68 26.19
N PHE A 613 13.74 17.93 26.99
CA PHE A 613 13.50 17.82 28.43
C PHE A 613 13.63 19.17 29.13
N LYS A 614 14.69 19.93 28.82
CA LYS A 614 14.90 21.26 29.38
C LYS A 614 13.90 22.29 28.85
N SER A 615 13.45 22.16 27.60
CA SER A 615 12.37 23.00 27.06
C SER A 615 11.07 22.81 27.86
N VAL A 616 10.66 21.56 28.09
CA VAL A 616 9.46 21.24 28.90
C VAL A 616 9.58 21.86 30.31
N GLN A 617 10.76 21.76 30.94
CA GLN A 617 11.00 22.42 32.23
C GLN A 617 10.92 23.96 32.14
N LYS A 618 11.53 24.57 31.12
CA LYS A 618 11.53 26.03 30.91
C LYS A 618 10.12 26.59 30.74
N PHE A 619 9.20 25.82 30.14
CA PHE A 619 7.79 26.20 30.01
C PHE A 619 6.97 26.01 31.30
N GLY A 620 7.57 25.50 32.38
CA GLY A 620 6.94 25.44 33.71
C GLY A 620 6.08 24.19 33.98
N PHE A 621 6.18 23.15 33.16
CA PHE A 621 5.53 21.86 33.45
C PHE A 621 6.11 21.26 34.74
N GLY A 622 5.27 20.58 35.53
CA GLY A 622 5.73 19.96 36.77
C GLY A 622 6.50 18.66 36.55
N GLU A 623 6.99 18.13 37.66
CA GLU A 623 7.98 17.06 37.65
C GLU A 623 7.41 15.71 37.17
N TYR A 624 6.13 15.44 37.39
CA TYR A 624 5.52 14.19 36.93
C TYR A 624 5.43 14.15 35.40
N PHE A 625 4.99 15.25 34.78
CA PHE A 625 4.98 15.37 33.32
C PHE A 625 6.41 15.32 32.75
N CYS A 626 7.36 16.02 33.37
CA CYS A 626 8.76 15.99 32.95
C CYS A 626 9.35 14.56 32.99
N ARG A 627 9.12 13.81 34.07
CA ARG A 627 9.54 12.39 34.18
C ARG A 627 8.87 11.51 33.13
N ALA A 628 7.59 11.71 32.85
CA ALA A 628 6.91 10.94 31.81
C ALA A 628 7.50 11.17 30.41
N VAL A 629 7.87 12.41 30.08
CA VAL A 629 8.58 12.73 28.83
C VAL A 629 9.96 12.08 28.82
N ARG A 630 10.75 12.15 29.91
CA ARG A 630 12.04 11.45 30.01
C ARG A 630 11.90 9.94 29.81
N THR A 631 10.90 9.34 30.46
CA THR A 631 10.54 7.91 30.37
C THR A 631 10.27 7.47 28.93
N LEU A 632 9.55 8.29 28.14
CA LEU A 632 9.28 8.01 26.72
C LEU A 632 10.55 7.94 25.87
N TYR A 633 11.59 8.70 26.22
CA TYR A 633 12.82 8.78 25.45
C TYR A 633 13.98 7.94 26.03
N TYR A 634 13.81 7.39 27.23
CA TYR A 634 14.80 6.52 27.84
C TYR A 634 15.01 5.21 27.04
N ASN A 635 16.27 4.87 26.79
CA ASN A 635 16.71 3.63 26.15
C ASN A 635 16.02 3.32 24.78
N CYS A 636 15.58 4.36 24.07
CA CYS A 636 14.98 4.23 22.74
C CYS A 636 15.91 3.46 21.80
N ASN A 637 15.38 2.46 21.12
CA ASN A 637 16.15 1.73 20.12
C ASN A 637 15.27 1.36 18.93
N SER A 638 15.88 1.21 17.76
CA SER A 638 15.16 0.86 16.54
C SER A 638 15.96 -0.08 15.65
N THR A 639 15.23 -0.72 14.75
CA THR A 639 15.78 -1.46 13.61
C THR A 639 15.09 -1.03 12.33
N ILE A 640 15.74 -1.19 11.18
CA ILE A 640 15.20 -0.82 9.88
C ILE A 640 14.60 -2.05 9.23
N LYS A 641 13.36 -1.93 8.77
CA LYS A 641 12.67 -2.97 8.02
C LYS A 641 13.19 -3.03 6.59
N LEU A 642 13.66 -4.21 6.18
CA LEU A 642 14.26 -4.47 4.87
C LEU A 642 13.56 -5.66 4.18
N LYS A 643 13.92 -5.94 2.93
CA LYS A 643 13.29 -6.99 2.09
C LYS A 643 13.32 -8.39 2.74
N TYR A 644 14.45 -8.71 3.37
CA TYR A 644 14.77 -10.05 3.85
C TYR A 644 14.76 -10.17 5.39
N GLY A 645 14.30 -9.12 6.09
CA GLY A 645 14.29 -9.08 7.55
C GLY A 645 14.46 -7.66 8.08
N THR A 646 15.25 -7.50 9.12
CA THR A 646 15.55 -6.21 9.73
C THR A 646 17.05 -5.98 9.85
N SER A 647 17.48 -4.72 9.95
CA SER A 647 18.87 -4.37 10.23
C SER A 647 19.30 -4.78 11.65
N PRO A 648 20.60 -4.72 11.98
CA PRO A 648 21.03 -4.64 13.38
C PRO A 648 20.32 -3.49 14.09
N ARG A 649 20.09 -3.67 15.39
CA ARG A 649 19.45 -2.68 16.24
C ARG A 649 20.44 -1.60 16.66
N PHE A 650 19.96 -0.37 16.78
CA PHE A 650 20.74 0.77 17.25
C PHE A 650 19.91 1.63 18.21
N TYR A 651 20.60 2.36 19.08
CA TYR A 651 19.99 3.28 20.04
C TYR A 651 19.80 4.67 19.43
N LEU A 652 18.77 5.38 19.90
CA LEU A 652 18.47 6.75 19.52
C LEU A 652 18.71 7.65 20.72
N SER A 653 19.66 8.58 20.58
CA SER A 653 20.02 9.58 21.60
C SER A 653 19.60 11.01 21.23
N ARG A 654 19.04 11.18 20.03
CA ARG A 654 18.39 12.39 19.55
C ARG A 654 17.34 12.03 18.50
N GLY A 655 16.57 13.02 18.08
CA GLY A 655 15.45 12.92 17.15
C GLY A 655 14.15 12.49 17.85
N ILE A 656 13.03 13.06 17.40
CA ILE A 656 11.71 12.62 17.80
C ILE A 656 11.28 11.41 16.96
N ARG A 657 10.63 10.42 17.59
CA ARG A 657 10.21 9.21 16.86
C ARG A 657 9.04 9.57 15.93
N GLN A 658 9.27 9.56 14.61
CA GLN A 658 8.23 9.86 13.62
C GLN A 658 7.13 8.79 13.64
N GLY A 659 5.93 9.17 14.08
CA GLY A 659 4.80 8.26 14.32
C GLY A 659 4.43 8.06 15.80
N CYS A 660 5.20 8.64 16.73
CA CYS A 660 4.80 8.76 18.13
C CYS A 660 3.75 9.88 18.30
N PRO A 661 2.66 9.64 19.05
CA PRO A 661 1.57 10.60 19.25
C PRO A 661 1.97 11.95 19.87
N ILE A 662 2.90 11.98 20.83
CA ILE A 662 3.31 13.22 21.53
C ILE A 662 4.41 14.00 20.79
N SER A 663 5.21 13.32 19.95
CA SER A 663 6.36 13.90 19.25
C SER A 663 6.07 15.24 18.55
N PRO A 664 4.98 15.41 17.78
CA PRO A 664 4.71 16.69 17.10
C PRO A 664 4.55 17.86 18.09
N TYR A 665 3.92 17.62 19.23
CA TYR A 665 3.67 18.65 20.25
C TYR A 665 4.94 19.01 21.03
N LEU A 666 5.81 18.03 21.31
CA LEU A 666 7.13 18.32 21.88
C LEU A 666 8.00 19.13 20.92
N PHE A 667 7.87 18.89 19.61
CA PHE A 667 8.56 19.70 18.61
C PHE A 667 8.05 21.15 18.59
N LEU A 668 6.75 21.39 18.83
CA LEU A 668 6.23 22.76 18.96
C LEU A 668 6.89 23.51 20.11
N LEU A 669 7.13 22.87 21.26
CA LEU A 669 7.86 23.50 22.37
C LEU A 669 9.28 23.90 21.96
N VAL A 670 9.99 23.03 21.23
CA VAL A 670 11.33 23.34 20.68
C VAL A 670 11.28 24.51 19.69
N SER A 671 10.29 24.52 18.81
CA SER A 671 10.05 25.59 17.83
C SER A 671 9.69 26.91 18.51
N GLN A 672 8.92 26.87 19.60
CA GLN A 672 8.56 28.05 20.39
C GLN A 672 9.76 28.64 21.13
N ILE A 673 10.70 27.82 21.65
CA ILE A 673 11.96 28.33 22.19
C ILE A 673 12.75 29.07 21.11
N PHE A 674 12.78 28.57 19.88
CA PHE A 674 13.41 29.28 18.76
C PHE A 674 12.72 30.61 18.46
N ALA A 675 11.38 30.63 18.40
CA ALA A 675 10.61 31.84 18.17
C ALA A 675 10.86 32.89 19.27
N SER A 676 10.81 32.50 20.54
CA SER A 676 11.10 33.40 21.66
C SER A 676 12.56 33.89 21.64
N TYR A 677 13.51 33.04 21.27
CA TYR A 677 14.92 33.46 21.14
C TYR A 677 15.11 34.49 20.01
N VAL A 678 14.49 34.28 18.85
CA VAL A 678 14.53 35.20 17.72
C VAL A 678 13.83 36.53 18.04
N SER A 679 12.64 36.48 18.65
CA SER A 679 11.88 37.69 18.98
C SER A 679 12.51 38.56 20.06
N ASN A 680 13.30 37.98 20.97
CA ASN A 680 14.04 38.72 21.99
C ASN A 680 15.51 39.01 21.58
N SER A 681 15.85 38.80 20.31
CA SER A 681 17.19 39.06 19.78
C SER A 681 17.34 40.49 19.25
N GLY A 682 18.52 40.82 18.71
CA GLY A 682 18.76 42.08 18.01
C GLY A 682 18.18 42.14 16.58
N LEU A 683 17.43 41.13 16.12
CA LEU A 683 16.86 41.10 14.77
C LEU A 683 15.70 42.07 14.60
N ARG A 684 15.67 42.76 13.46
CA ARG A 684 14.59 43.67 13.08
C ARG A 684 13.71 43.03 12.00
N GLY A 685 12.41 42.98 12.29
CA GLY A 685 11.39 42.49 11.38
C GLY A 685 10.98 43.51 10.32
N ILE A 686 10.07 43.10 9.43
CA ILE A 686 9.40 43.99 8.47
C ILE A 686 8.28 44.74 9.19
N SER A 687 8.31 46.07 9.13
CA SER A 687 7.25 46.91 9.67
C SER A 687 6.24 47.27 8.59
N ILE A 688 4.96 47.03 8.85
CA ILE A 688 3.85 47.40 7.97
C ILE A 688 2.60 47.68 8.81
N ALA A 689 1.89 48.77 8.53
CA ALA A 689 0.66 49.16 9.24
C ALA A 689 0.77 49.09 10.78
N ASP A 690 1.81 49.73 11.32
CA ASP A 690 2.13 49.78 12.76
C ASP A 690 2.37 48.41 13.43
N LYS A 691 2.59 47.36 12.64
CA LYS A 691 2.93 46.02 13.12
C LYS A 691 4.27 45.58 12.58
N GLN A 692 5.09 45.01 13.46
CA GLN A 692 6.33 44.36 13.06
C GLN A 692 6.12 42.86 12.92
N ILE A 693 6.49 42.32 11.75
CA ILE A 693 6.45 40.89 11.45
C ILE A 693 7.90 40.41 11.38
N LEU A 694 8.26 39.43 12.20
CA LEU A 694 9.63 38.91 12.26
C LEU A 694 9.70 37.42 11.92
N ILE A 695 8.74 36.62 12.40
CA ILE A 695 8.77 35.16 12.24
C ILE A 695 7.37 34.60 11.98
N SER A 696 7.28 33.59 11.13
CA SER A 696 6.09 32.76 10.93
C SER A 696 6.52 31.31 10.76
N GLN A 697 5.76 30.39 11.36
CA GLN A 697 6.11 28.97 11.42
C GLN A 697 4.90 28.09 11.11
N LEU A 698 5.20 26.97 10.46
CA LEU A 698 4.32 25.82 10.33
C LEU A 698 5.13 24.57 10.67
N ALA A 699 5.07 24.15 11.93
CA ALA A 699 5.94 23.11 12.46
C ALA A 699 7.43 23.42 12.21
N ASP A 700 8.13 22.64 11.37
CA ASP A 700 9.54 22.85 11.02
C ASP A 700 9.75 23.88 9.89
N ASP A 701 8.75 24.12 9.04
CA ASP A 701 8.83 25.16 8.01
C ASP A 701 8.78 26.53 8.69
N THR A 702 9.92 27.24 8.72
CA THR A 702 10.06 28.55 9.37
C THR A 702 10.44 29.61 8.36
N THR A 703 9.78 30.77 8.45
CA THR A 703 10.02 31.93 7.61
C THR A 703 10.38 33.11 8.49
N LEU A 704 11.51 33.76 8.20
CA LEU A 704 11.91 35.01 8.82
C LEU A 704 11.64 36.19 7.88
N PHE A 705 11.15 37.27 8.46
CA PHE A 705 10.86 38.52 7.77
C PHE A 705 11.87 39.54 8.26
N LEU A 706 12.75 39.98 7.37
CA LEU A 706 13.96 40.71 7.72
C LEU A 706 13.90 42.12 7.16
N HIS A 707 14.16 43.09 8.03
CA HIS A 707 14.09 44.52 7.72
C HIS A 707 14.89 44.91 6.46
N ASP A 708 16.11 44.38 6.31
CA ASP A 708 16.98 44.62 5.16
C ASP A 708 18.04 43.50 5.03
N ALA A 709 18.94 43.63 4.04
CA ALA A 709 19.99 42.66 3.75
C ALA A 709 20.98 42.44 4.91
N THR A 710 21.21 43.43 5.77
CA THR A 710 22.15 43.34 6.91
C THR A 710 21.65 42.38 7.99
N GLN A 711 20.34 42.15 8.04
CA GLN A 711 19.72 41.24 9.00
C GLN A 711 19.93 39.76 8.64
N VAL A 712 20.23 39.44 7.37
CA VAL A 712 20.45 38.06 6.92
C VAL A 712 21.64 37.38 7.63
N PRO A 713 22.86 37.93 7.63
CA PRO A 713 23.99 37.31 8.35
C PRO A 713 23.72 37.21 9.86
N LEU A 714 23.08 38.23 10.44
CA LEU A 714 22.73 38.23 11.86
C LEU A 714 21.72 37.12 12.21
N ALA A 715 20.73 36.89 11.34
CA ALA A 715 19.77 35.81 11.50
C ALA A 715 20.45 34.44 11.46
N LEU A 716 21.41 34.25 10.54
CA LEU A 716 22.18 33.02 10.45
C LEU A 716 23.04 32.76 11.69
N GLU A 717 23.59 33.80 12.32
CA GLU A 717 24.33 33.70 13.58
C GLU A 717 23.42 33.21 14.72
N TYR A 718 22.26 33.85 14.92
CA TYR A 718 21.29 33.41 15.93
C TYR A 718 20.82 31.98 15.68
N ILE A 719 20.51 31.62 14.43
CA ILE A 719 20.16 30.24 14.05
C ILE A 719 21.30 29.29 14.39
N GLN A 720 22.57 29.67 14.18
CA GLN A 720 23.71 28.81 14.48
C GLN A 720 23.85 28.57 15.99
N HIS A 721 23.61 29.58 16.85
CA HIS A 721 23.57 29.42 18.30
C HIS A 721 22.48 28.42 18.73
N PHE A 722 21.26 28.62 18.22
CA PHE A 722 20.15 27.68 18.47
C PHE A 722 20.45 26.28 17.93
N SER A 723 21.08 26.16 16.74
CA SER A 723 21.42 24.89 16.11
C SER A 723 22.38 24.06 16.96
N LYS A 724 23.36 24.73 17.58
CA LYS A 724 24.36 24.08 18.44
C LYS A 724 23.73 23.49 19.72
N ALA A 725 22.72 24.15 20.28
CA ALA A 725 22.02 23.68 21.49
C ALA A 725 20.91 22.67 21.19
N SER A 726 20.08 22.93 20.18
CA SER A 726 18.91 22.10 19.85
C SER A 726 19.24 20.89 18.99
N GLY A 727 20.35 20.91 18.25
CA GLY A 727 20.70 19.92 17.24
C GLY A 727 20.04 20.14 15.87
N LEU A 728 19.13 21.12 15.73
CA LEU A 728 18.50 21.48 14.46
C LEU A 728 19.48 22.22 13.57
N VAL A 729 19.93 21.60 12.49
CA VAL A 729 20.92 22.19 11.57
C VAL A 729 20.24 22.73 10.32
N LEU A 730 20.54 23.97 9.97
CA LEU A 730 20.05 24.60 8.74
C LEU A 730 20.68 23.96 7.49
N ASN A 731 19.88 23.74 6.46
CA ASN A 731 20.34 23.37 5.14
C ASN A 731 20.41 24.62 4.24
N LEU A 732 21.53 25.33 4.29
CA LEU A 732 21.75 26.57 3.54
C LEU A 732 21.45 26.42 2.04
N SER A 733 21.81 25.28 1.44
CA SER A 733 21.61 25.01 0.00
C SER A 733 20.14 24.95 -0.45
N LYS A 734 19.21 24.84 0.50
CA LYS A 734 17.77 24.81 0.25
C LYS A 734 17.02 25.98 0.86
N CYS A 735 17.71 26.82 1.64
CA CYS A 735 17.13 28.07 2.07
C CYS A 735 16.99 28.98 0.84
N GLU A 736 15.96 29.79 0.81
CA GLU A 736 15.70 30.72 -0.28
C GLU A 736 15.36 32.09 0.29
N LEU A 737 15.79 33.14 -0.41
CA LEU A 737 15.44 34.52 -0.11
C LEU A 737 14.50 35.05 -1.18
N MET A 738 13.54 35.88 -0.76
CA MET A 738 12.78 36.74 -1.68
C MET A 738 12.89 38.18 -1.19
N SER A 739 13.24 39.10 -2.08
CA SER A 739 13.16 40.53 -1.78
C SER A 739 11.71 41.01 -1.92
N ILE A 740 11.24 41.90 -1.05
CA ILE A 740 9.90 42.50 -1.20
C ILE A 740 9.85 43.41 -2.42
N LYS A 741 10.86 44.28 -2.56
CA LYS A 741 11.04 45.19 -3.69
C LYS A 741 12.00 44.61 -4.73
N GLU A 742 12.19 45.33 -5.83
CA GLU A 742 13.21 44.98 -6.83
C GLU A 742 14.61 44.97 -6.19
N CYS A 743 15.41 43.96 -6.53
CA CYS A 743 16.73 43.76 -5.96
C CYS A 743 17.66 43.22 -7.04
N ASN A 744 18.85 43.82 -7.17
CA ASN A 744 19.85 43.41 -8.15
C ASN A 744 20.80 42.32 -7.63
N LEU A 745 20.70 41.96 -6.34
CA LEU A 745 21.53 40.92 -5.74
C LEU A 745 21.01 39.54 -6.12
N SER A 746 21.91 38.64 -6.54
CA SER A 746 21.57 37.26 -6.85
C SER A 746 21.62 36.34 -5.62
N HIS A 747 22.41 36.69 -4.61
CA HIS A 747 22.59 35.92 -3.39
C HIS A 747 23.02 36.81 -2.21
N ILE A 748 22.72 36.37 -0.99
CA ILE A 748 23.26 36.92 0.28
C ILE A 748 23.70 35.73 1.13
N CYS A 749 24.93 35.74 1.66
CA CYS A 749 25.46 34.66 2.52
C CYS A 749 25.30 33.24 1.91
N ASN A 750 25.55 33.08 0.61
CA ASN A 750 25.35 31.84 -0.16
C ASN A 750 23.89 31.35 -0.25
N ILE A 751 22.91 32.17 0.10
CA ILE A 751 21.49 31.90 -0.07
C ILE A 751 21.01 32.64 -1.32
N GLN A 752 20.40 31.92 -2.24
CA GLN A 752 19.94 32.48 -3.51
C GLN A 752 18.70 33.36 -3.30
N ILE A 753 18.71 34.55 -3.91
CA ILE A 753 17.53 35.40 -4.03
C ILE A 753 16.73 34.93 -5.25
N ARG A 754 15.45 34.68 -5.05
CA ARG A 754 14.51 34.15 -6.04
C ARG A 754 13.35 35.12 -6.22
N ASP A 755 12.84 35.21 -7.44
CA ASP A 755 11.54 35.87 -7.70
C ASP A 755 10.35 34.94 -7.49
N GLN A 756 10.62 33.64 -7.39
CA GLN A 756 9.63 32.60 -7.19
C GLN A 756 10.13 31.54 -6.21
N VAL A 757 9.35 31.26 -5.16
CA VAL A 757 9.65 30.24 -4.14
C VAL A 757 8.46 29.31 -3.94
N SER A 758 8.72 28.02 -3.73
CA SER A 758 7.69 27.06 -3.32
C SER A 758 7.55 27.09 -1.79
N TYR A 759 6.49 27.73 -1.30
CA TYR A 759 6.20 27.88 0.13
C TYR A 759 4.92 27.14 0.50
N LEU A 760 5.03 26.19 1.43
CA LEU A 760 3.90 25.40 1.95
C LEU A 760 3.06 24.74 0.83
N GLY A 761 3.70 24.34 -0.27
CA GLY A 761 3.04 23.70 -1.41
C GLY A 761 2.38 24.63 -2.42
N ILE A 762 2.47 25.95 -2.22
CA ILE A 762 2.07 27.00 -3.17
C ILE A 762 3.32 27.68 -3.72
N ILE A 763 3.30 27.98 -5.01
CA ILE A 763 4.35 28.78 -5.64
C ILE A 763 4.00 30.25 -5.45
N ILE A 764 4.86 30.97 -4.74
CA ILE A 764 4.73 32.40 -4.45
C ILE A 764 5.52 33.18 -5.50
N THR A 765 4.87 34.17 -6.13
CA THR A 765 5.46 35.09 -7.11
C THR A 765 5.07 36.52 -6.78
N LYS A 766 5.95 37.48 -7.12
CA LYS A 766 5.65 38.91 -6.99
C LYS A 766 4.52 39.34 -7.93
N ASN A 767 4.55 38.86 -9.18
CA ASN A 767 3.52 39.16 -10.18
C ASN A 767 2.17 38.55 -9.79
N GLU A 768 1.21 39.40 -9.41
CA GLU A 768 -0.14 39.03 -8.99
C GLU A 768 -0.91 38.26 -10.08
N LEU A 769 -0.80 38.70 -11.34
CA LEU A 769 -1.54 38.13 -12.48
C LEU A 769 -1.13 36.68 -12.80
N GLU A 770 0.08 36.28 -12.42
CA GLU A 770 0.60 34.95 -12.71
C GLU A 770 0.26 33.92 -11.63
N ARG A 771 0.00 34.35 -10.39
CA ARG A 771 -0.11 33.48 -9.20
C ARG A 771 -1.11 32.34 -9.38
N CYS A 772 -2.30 32.66 -9.91
CA CYS A 772 -3.34 31.67 -10.17
C CYS A 772 -2.87 30.67 -11.25
N SER A 773 -2.43 31.15 -12.41
CA SER A 773 -2.07 30.29 -13.54
C SER A 773 -0.89 29.34 -13.24
N VAL A 774 0.14 29.83 -12.55
CA VAL A 774 1.35 29.08 -12.18
C VAL A 774 1.02 27.91 -11.25
N ASN A 775 0.08 28.11 -10.33
CA ASN A 775 -0.31 27.08 -9.36
C ASN A 775 -1.36 26.12 -9.92
N PHE A 776 -2.39 26.64 -10.61
CA PHE A 776 -3.52 25.83 -11.04
C PHE A 776 -3.27 25.03 -12.32
N ASN A 777 -2.52 25.54 -13.31
CA ASN A 777 -2.32 24.81 -14.56
C ASN A 777 -1.64 23.43 -14.33
N PRO A 778 -0.53 23.32 -13.57
CA PRO A 778 0.08 22.02 -13.28
C PRO A 778 -0.83 21.10 -12.45
N LEU A 779 -1.61 21.66 -11.52
CA LEU A 779 -2.57 20.90 -10.73
C LEU A 779 -3.70 20.33 -11.57
N ILE A 780 -4.27 21.13 -12.48
CA ILE A 780 -5.31 20.70 -13.44
C ILE A 780 -4.77 19.58 -14.31
N GLU A 781 -3.59 19.74 -14.92
CA GLU A 781 -2.99 18.69 -15.75
C GLU A 781 -2.77 17.39 -14.98
N SER A 782 -2.24 17.48 -13.75
CA SER A 782 -2.00 16.30 -12.91
C SER A 782 -3.30 15.61 -12.49
N THR A 783 -4.35 16.40 -12.25
CA THR A 783 -5.68 15.93 -11.87
C THR A 783 -6.37 15.27 -13.06
N GLN A 784 -6.33 15.91 -14.22
CA GLN A 784 -6.84 15.40 -15.49
C GLN A 784 -6.19 14.05 -15.83
N LYS A 785 -4.86 13.94 -15.76
CA LYS A 785 -4.14 12.67 -15.95
C LYS A 785 -4.66 11.57 -15.02
N LYS A 786 -4.95 11.88 -13.75
CA LYS A 786 -5.49 10.91 -12.78
C LYS A 786 -6.93 10.53 -13.08
N LEU A 787 -7.79 11.50 -13.35
CA LEU A 787 -9.17 11.27 -13.75
C LEU A 787 -9.23 10.41 -15.03
N TYR A 788 -8.33 10.61 -15.98
CA TYR A 788 -8.26 9.81 -17.20
C TYR A 788 -7.84 8.36 -16.94
N ILE A 789 -6.92 8.13 -15.99
CA ILE A 789 -6.60 6.78 -15.53
C ILE A 789 -7.84 6.11 -14.90
N TRP A 790 -8.68 6.87 -14.20
CA TRP A 790 -9.95 6.36 -13.66
C TRP A 790 -10.97 6.04 -14.76
N LEU A 791 -11.01 6.82 -15.85
CA LEU A 791 -11.89 6.55 -17.01
C LEU A 791 -11.55 5.28 -17.77
N GLN A 792 -10.34 4.72 -17.60
CA GLN A 792 -10.00 3.39 -18.14
C GLN A 792 -10.77 2.25 -17.45
N ARG A 793 -11.60 2.57 -16.44
CA ARG A 793 -12.44 1.62 -15.71
C ARG A 793 -13.90 1.87 -16.05
N ASP A 794 -14.69 0.81 -15.98
CA ASP A 794 -16.13 0.95 -16.14
C ASP A 794 -16.79 1.42 -14.82
N LEU A 795 -16.71 2.73 -14.59
CA LEU A 795 -17.29 3.39 -13.44
C LEU A 795 -18.74 3.79 -13.73
N SER A 796 -19.64 3.65 -12.75
CA SER A 796 -20.99 4.22 -12.87
C SER A 796 -20.96 5.75 -12.84
N LEU A 797 -22.09 6.39 -13.15
CA LEU A 797 -22.21 7.84 -12.99
C LEU A 797 -21.98 8.27 -11.54
N LYS A 798 -22.52 7.52 -10.57
CA LYS A 798 -22.33 7.79 -9.13
C LYS A 798 -20.85 7.66 -8.74
N GLY A 799 -20.19 6.60 -9.19
CA GLY A 799 -18.75 6.39 -8.97
C GLY A 799 -17.88 7.52 -9.54
N ARG A 800 -18.24 8.04 -10.73
CA ARG A 800 -17.55 9.20 -11.34
C ARG A 800 -17.83 10.50 -10.59
N ILE A 801 -19.06 10.77 -10.16
CA ILE A 801 -19.37 11.95 -9.33
C ILE A 801 -18.56 11.91 -8.03
N LEU A 802 -18.51 10.75 -7.39
CA LEU A 802 -17.76 10.54 -6.16
C LEU A 802 -16.26 10.79 -6.36
N LEU A 803 -15.66 10.24 -7.42
CA LEU A 803 -14.25 10.47 -7.75
C LEU A 803 -13.97 11.93 -8.14
N ALA A 804 -14.90 12.58 -8.85
CA ALA A 804 -14.78 14.00 -9.16
C ALA A 804 -14.70 14.84 -7.88
N LYS A 805 -15.49 14.52 -6.85
CA LYS A 805 -15.42 15.18 -5.53
C LYS A 805 -14.17 14.78 -4.74
N ALA A 806 -13.97 13.48 -4.54
CA ALA A 806 -12.98 12.93 -3.61
C ALA A 806 -11.54 12.98 -4.14
N GLU A 807 -11.33 12.94 -5.46
CA GLU A 807 -10.00 12.94 -6.09
C GLU A 807 -9.80 14.14 -7.02
N GLY A 808 -10.84 14.65 -7.67
CA GLY A 808 -10.76 15.83 -8.55
C GLY A 808 -10.69 17.13 -7.74
N LEU A 809 -11.82 17.54 -7.15
CA LEU A 809 -11.95 18.79 -6.40
C LEU A 809 -10.99 18.85 -5.21
N SER A 810 -10.87 17.76 -4.44
CA SER A 810 -10.00 17.72 -3.26
C SER A 810 -8.53 18.07 -3.52
N ARG A 811 -8.03 17.87 -4.74
CA ARG A 811 -6.67 18.26 -5.16
C ARG A 811 -6.51 19.76 -5.38
N LEU A 812 -7.59 20.42 -5.75
CA LEU A 812 -7.64 21.83 -6.13
C LEU A 812 -8.02 22.72 -4.94
N THR A 813 -8.78 22.16 -3.97
CA THR A 813 -9.27 22.90 -2.80
C THR A 813 -8.17 23.60 -2.03
N TYR A 814 -7.03 22.95 -1.81
CA TYR A 814 -5.92 23.57 -1.05
C TYR A 814 -5.42 24.86 -1.69
N ALA A 815 -5.13 24.83 -3.00
CA ALA A 815 -4.70 26.02 -3.74
C ALA A 815 -5.82 27.08 -3.82
N ALA A 816 -7.07 26.65 -3.99
CA ALA A 816 -8.23 27.57 -4.05
C ALA A 816 -8.53 28.26 -2.72
N LEU A 817 -8.15 27.66 -1.59
CA LEU A 817 -8.21 28.32 -0.28
C LEU A 817 -7.05 29.28 -0.04
N SER A 818 -5.94 29.12 -0.77
CA SER A 818 -4.73 29.94 -0.62
C SER A 818 -4.71 31.16 -1.53
N LEU A 819 -5.30 31.05 -2.72
CA LEU A 819 -5.16 32.00 -3.83
C LEU A 819 -6.52 32.39 -4.40
N SER A 820 -6.61 33.59 -4.96
CA SER A 820 -7.71 33.96 -5.86
C SER A 820 -7.69 33.06 -7.10
N VAL A 821 -8.88 32.64 -7.55
CA VAL A 821 -9.03 31.75 -8.71
C VAL A 821 -9.74 32.49 -9.83
N ASP A 822 -9.04 32.68 -10.95
CA ASP A 822 -9.59 33.37 -12.11
C ASP A 822 -10.79 32.62 -12.70
N THR A 823 -11.74 33.37 -13.25
CA THR A 823 -12.90 32.82 -13.95
C THR A 823 -12.51 31.89 -15.10
N ALA A 824 -11.41 32.17 -15.80
CA ALA A 824 -10.87 31.31 -16.84
C ALA A 824 -10.40 29.94 -16.32
N VAL A 825 -9.75 29.92 -15.15
CA VAL A 825 -9.30 28.68 -14.48
C VAL A 825 -10.49 27.90 -13.94
N LEU A 826 -11.48 28.56 -13.35
CA LEU A 826 -12.72 27.92 -12.92
C LEU A 826 -13.45 27.23 -14.08
N LYS A 827 -13.54 27.89 -15.25
CA LYS A 827 -14.12 27.29 -16.47
C LYS A 827 -13.34 26.05 -16.93
N LYS A 828 -12.00 26.05 -16.83
CA LYS A 828 -11.17 24.88 -17.15
C LYS A 828 -11.42 23.72 -16.19
N ILE A 829 -11.49 24.00 -14.88
CA ILE A 829 -11.78 22.99 -13.84
C ILE A 829 -13.16 22.39 -14.06
N ASP A 830 -14.18 23.23 -14.23
CA ASP A 830 -15.56 22.80 -14.45
C ASP A 830 -15.69 21.94 -15.72
N THR A 831 -15.07 22.38 -16.83
CA THR A 831 -15.01 21.59 -18.06
C THR A 831 -14.33 20.24 -17.86
N MET A 832 -13.18 20.21 -17.16
CA MET A 832 -12.45 18.96 -16.85
C MET A 832 -13.32 17.98 -16.05
N LEU A 833 -13.98 18.45 -14.99
CA LEU A 833 -14.80 17.61 -14.13
C LEU A 833 -16.08 17.16 -14.83
N PHE A 834 -16.75 18.06 -15.56
CA PHE A 834 -17.91 17.73 -16.37
C PHE A 834 -17.59 16.63 -17.38
N ASN A 835 -16.51 16.81 -18.16
CA ASN A 835 -16.08 15.83 -19.15
C ASN A 835 -15.78 14.46 -18.51
N PHE A 836 -15.17 14.44 -17.32
CA PHE A 836 -14.93 13.21 -16.58
C PHE A 836 -16.23 12.53 -16.13
N VAL A 837 -17.14 13.26 -15.48
CA VAL A 837 -18.43 12.74 -14.99
C VAL A 837 -19.26 12.15 -16.14
N TRP A 838 -19.18 12.76 -17.31
CA TRP A 838 -19.96 12.37 -18.48
C TRP A 838 -19.21 11.48 -19.48
N LYS A 839 -18.00 10.99 -19.16
CA LYS A 839 -17.18 10.15 -20.06
C LYS A 839 -16.97 10.77 -21.45
N PHE A 840 -16.83 12.10 -21.54
CA PHE A 840 -16.68 12.82 -22.81
C PHE A 840 -17.82 12.56 -23.83
N LYS A 841 -19.00 12.11 -23.37
CA LYS A 841 -20.13 11.88 -24.25
C LYS A 841 -20.78 13.20 -24.66
N THR A 842 -21.13 13.30 -25.94
CA THR A 842 -21.96 14.40 -26.43
C THR A 842 -23.41 14.14 -26.00
N HIS A 843 -24.04 15.12 -25.35
CA HIS A 843 -25.42 15.03 -24.92
C HIS A 843 -26.33 15.84 -25.85
N PHE A 844 -27.48 15.28 -26.20
CA PHE A 844 -28.52 15.99 -26.96
C PHE A 844 -29.23 17.08 -26.13
N VAL A 845 -29.03 17.06 -24.81
CA VAL A 845 -29.58 18.02 -23.85
C VAL A 845 -28.49 19.03 -23.48
N ARG A 846 -28.84 20.32 -23.45
CA ARG A 846 -27.91 21.40 -23.09
C ARG A 846 -27.36 21.19 -21.67
N LYS A 847 -26.07 21.49 -21.47
CA LYS A 847 -25.38 21.40 -20.17
C LYS A 847 -26.15 22.12 -19.04
N SER A 848 -26.74 23.27 -19.33
CA SER A 848 -27.52 24.05 -18.35
C SER A 848 -28.76 23.30 -17.85
N VAL A 849 -29.35 22.42 -18.67
CA VAL A 849 -30.52 21.62 -18.30
C VAL A 849 -30.08 20.38 -17.50
N LEU A 850 -28.97 19.74 -17.88
CA LEU A 850 -28.37 18.61 -17.14
C LEU A 850 -27.85 18.97 -15.73
N MET A 851 -27.75 20.26 -15.43
CA MET A 851 -27.26 20.77 -14.15
C MET A 851 -28.38 21.37 -13.28
N ASN A 852 -29.64 21.28 -13.71
CA ASN A 852 -30.77 21.76 -12.92
C ASN A 852 -30.95 20.92 -11.64
N THR A 853 -31.74 21.45 -10.70
CA THR A 853 -32.22 20.62 -9.59
C THR A 853 -33.22 19.59 -10.10
N ILE A 854 -33.41 18.49 -9.36
CA ILE A 854 -34.36 17.43 -9.72
C ILE A 854 -35.76 18.01 -9.92
N GLU A 855 -36.17 19.00 -9.11
CA GLU A 855 -37.48 19.65 -9.27
C GLU A 855 -37.62 20.45 -10.57
N LYS A 856 -36.50 20.84 -11.19
CA LYS A 856 -36.43 21.61 -12.44
C LYS A 856 -36.02 20.75 -13.64
N GLY A 857 -36.14 19.42 -13.53
CA GLY A 857 -35.87 18.47 -14.60
C GLY A 857 -34.39 18.14 -14.84
N GLY A 858 -33.54 18.33 -13.83
CA GLY A 858 -32.10 17.98 -13.87
C GLY A 858 -31.77 16.55 -13.43
#